data_AF-A0A6G4WYL2-F1
#
_entry.id   AF-A0A6G4WYL2-F1
#
_cell.length_a   1.000
_cell.length_b   1.000
_cell.length_c   1.000
_cell.angle_alpha   90.00
_cell.angle_beta   90.00
_cell.angle_gamma   90.00
#
_symmetry.space_group_name_H-M   'P 1'
#
loop_
_entity.id
_entity.type
_entity.pdbx_description
1 polymer ?
#
loop_
_entity_poly.entity_id
_entity_poly.type
_entity_poly.pdbx_seq_one_letter_code
_entity_poly.pdbx_strand_id
1 'polypeptide(L)'
;MSHSREARLADPADPADPAHPYSGRPGAAPRAHRAAEQDRAVPAPAAMAVGTTALLRIAQLPATEWTAAGSPWLFADADALVAEERDLMERARRLSARLGGEVVPDERLTAAERRAVLALRRGLRAGVVPTSAAETSAGGDAAGGVARVSPALARELVALARRSASLADGRGQFEGMVAAERARVGALLLSRARTLPALRAAVETASPGLLADLGRCADAGEPWDGKRLRNATAALWRALGRAALRTAPGTDSGQLATVPLECAPQGGSADTGRAGCAPVGAGPVAGGPDGSRLLREGARLLAFAAQTTENVHTLWATLRDLDLGPAPADTLLALAPLHHTARDGGLRCAVVGPETSGWRLREVTLPGGPALDAVRTTLAEGARTLAETEAALAGVLRDSARPAMLRVFLTHLLRLGVLQVCAAPAVRLFGWTPVYEAAAPSRQDQRDQQGQQDRQGPSTAAVASPARTARAARHAVSRGRCLDSYRSVDAAVGAGAAERVAYGTRLAARLAALRDAARAGPPPGWQLLDEARSVGPEPRSVVRILADHHLGDGDPPPGPQPGPRPSGWPQSVRPGAAGSRGGAEGAGYARLLAHIARHLGEEQVDVDGALLDEFGAPPVPRHLTAWPVDCLLRPLPGPGAVAVLESVTPAGTLDARFADTLRALHGGYPAARAYRAFLAAVERAARVRFVEVLVPPLDGRAANAVRRPVTTSWCTGDPNTGLYYGRTPHPPRHLPLDRITLRRQGGTLVAEAAGERILPVYHATRAPAPPYDRLLRLLLGAGHPAASPLLRLDGLAHAFPDAVRVPRLTVGGALVVSPAQWRVPRAALWRHSEPEAAKVAALAALRRSAALPRFGFVRARPGAAAVPVDFAALPAVQTLERLCASAPAGADAADLLIEEALPSPGQPPPLRDALHDGAALTAQLVLRLPYDRTPDQLARRAAAVLDGG
;
A
#
# COMPACT_ATOMS: atom_id res chain seq x y z
N MET A 1 -17.80 -25.76 64.13
CA MET A 1 -17.42 -27.08 63.57
C MET A 1 -15.93 -26.99 63.27
N SER A 2 -15.07 -27.12 64.29
CA SER A 2 -14.48 -28.39 64.79
C SER A 2 -13.61 -29.04 63.70
N HIS A 3 -12.30 -29.25 63.80
CA HIS A 3 -11.40 -29.53 64.94
C HIS A 3 -9.96 -29.05 64.58
N SER A 4 -9.18 -28.43 65.49
CA SER A 4 -8.21 -29.02 66.46
C SER A 4 -7.07 -29.80 65.75
N ARG A 5 -5.78 -29.81 66.11
CA ARG A 5 -4.89 -29.42 67.24
C ARG A 5 -3.46 -29.82 66.72
N GLU A 6 -2.29 -29.27 67.03
CA GLU A 6 -1.44 -29.26 68.26
C GLU A 6 -0.03 -28.86 67.73
N ALA A 7 0.67 -27.80 68.15
CA ALA A 7 1.36 -27.50 69.42
C ALA A 7 2.72 -28.21 69.62
N ARG A 8 3.78 -27.39 69.89
CA ARG A 8 4.83 -27.45 70.95
C ARG A 8 6.24 -27.05 70.42
N LEU A 9 6.78 -25.88 70.84
CA LEU A 9 7.72 -25.59 71.97
C LEU A 9 9.20 -25.89 71.58
N ALA A 10 10.26 -25.11 71.88
CA ALA A 10 10.59 -23.99 72.79
C ALA A 10 11.96 -23.42 72.29
N ASP A 11 12.21 -22.11 72.13
CA ASP A 11 12.64 -21.06 73.10
C ASP A 11 14.20 -20.82 73.07
N PRO A 12 14.80 -19.76 73.69
CA PRO A 12 15.57 -18.70 72.98
C PRO A 12 16.99 -18.44 73.55
N ALA A 13 17.80 -17.56 72.91
CA ALA A 13 18.80 -16.69 73.57
C ALA A 13 19.57 -15.81 72.55
N ASP A 14 19.62 -14.51 72.84
CA ASP A 14 20.54 -13.44 72.36
C ASP A 14 21.64 -13.25 73.45
N PRO A 15 22.62 -12.32 73.44
CA PRO A 15 23.24 -11.43 72.42
C PRO A 15 24.80 -11.41 72.48
N ALA A 16 25.49 -10.65 71.60
CA ALA A 16 26.64 -9.75 71.90
C ALA A 16 27.50 -9.33 70.67
N ASP A 17 27.63 -8.01 70.47
CA ASP A 17 28.74 -7.24 69.86
C ASP A 17 29.73 -6.87 71.01
N PRO A 18 31.02 -6.39 70.89
CA PRO A 18 31.57 -5.41 69.90
C PRO A 18 33.09 -5.50 69.53
N ALA A 19 33.55 -4.64 68.61
CA ALA A 19 34.76 -3.76 68.71
C ALA A 19 35.62 -3.57 67.42
N HIS A 20 35.92 -2.28 67.15
CA HIS A 20 36.80 -1.63 66.15
C HIS A 20 38.28 -1.51 66.65
N PRO A 21 39.35 -1.13 65.86
CA PRO A 21 39.53 0.22 65.23
C PRO A 21 40.51 0.41 64.00
N TYR A 22 40.42 1.61 63.37
CA TYR A 22 41.42 2.52 62.69
C TYR A 22 42.76 2.00 62.09
N SER A 23 43.35 2.43 60.96
CA SER A 23 43.53 3.76 60.31
C SER A 23 44.23 3.66 58.92
N GLY A 24 44.12 4.70 58.05
CA GLY A 24 45.14 5.04 57.02
C GLY A 24 44.70 5.24 55.54
N ARG A 25 44.66 6.50 55.06
CA ARG A 25 44.56 6.98 53.64
C ARG A 25 45.97 7.06 52.97
N PRO A 26 46.19 7.47 51.68
CA PRO A 26 45.31 7.74 50.51
C PRO A 26 45.80 7.21 49.11
N GLY A 27 44.91 7.21 48.10
CA GLY A 27 45.25 7.60 46.71
C GLY A 27 45.44 6.52 45.63
N ALA A 28 44.52 6.42 44.66
CA ALA A 28 44.78 6.23 43.22
C ALA A 28 43.45 6.10 42.42
N ALA A 29 43.44 6.64 41.21
CA ALA A 29 42.30 6.84 40.31
C ALA A 29 41.51 5.57 39.91
N PRO A 30 40.18 5.66 39.64
CA PRO A 30 39.42 4.52 39.14
C PRO A 30 39.65 4.33 37.63
N ARG A 31 40.31 3.22 37.28
CA ARG A 31 40.37 2.67 35.92
C ARG A 31 39.01 2.08 35.53
N ALA A 32 38.67 2.32 34.26
CA ALA A 32 37.48 1.92 33.53
C ALA A 32 36.89 0.53 33.87
N HIS A 33 35.58 0.52 34.09
CA HIS A 33 34.71 -0.64 34.23
C HIS A 33 34.80 -1.59 33.03
N ARG A 34 35.29 -2.82 33.26
CA ARG A 34 34.82 -4.02 32.58
C ARG A 34 33.45 -4.38 33.17
N ALA A 35 32.39 -4.07 32.44
CA ALA A 35 31.06 -4.63 32.65
C ALA A 35 30.59 -5.23 31.32
N ALA A 36 31.21 -6.36 30.97
CA ALA A 36 30.79 -7.24 29.89
C ALA A 36 30.99 -8.65 30.42
N GLU A 37 29.99 -9.15 31.16
CA GLU A 37 29.78 -10.57 31.47
C GLU A 37 28.68 -10.65 32.54
N GLN A 38 27.43 -10.80 32.09
CA GLN A 38 26.36 -11.57 32.77
C GLN A 38 25.06 -11.41 31.96
N ASP A 39 25.11 -11.84 30.70
CA ASP A 39 23.92 -12.19 29.93
C ASP A 39 23.64 -13.66 30.26
N ARG A 40 22.78 -13.93 31.24
CA ARG A 40 22.40 -15.30 31.61
C ARG A 40 21.64 -15.94 30.45
N ALA A 41 22.27 -16.97 29.89
CA ALA A 41 21.78 -17.79 28.80
C ALA A 41 20.36 -18.32 29.06
N VAL A 42 19.39 -17.76 28.33
CA VAL A 42 18.19 -18.50 27.94
C VAL A 42 18.64 -19.55 26.93
N PRO A 43 18.30 -20.84 27.08
CA PRO A 43 18.73 -21.87 26.13
C PRO A 43 18.31 -21.47 24.71
N ALA A 44 19.25 -21.53 23.78
CA ALA A 44 19.01 -21.20 22.38
C ALA A 44 17.88 -22.10 21.84
N PRO A 45 16.72 -21.56 21.44
CA PRO A 45 15.72 -22.38 20.77
C PRO A 45 16.34 -22.88 19.47
N ALA A 46 16.10 -24.15 19.15
CA ALA A 46 16.50 -24.80 17.90
C ALA A 46 16.41 -23.83 16.71
N ALA A 47 17.45 -23.81 15.87
CA ALA A 47 17.69 -22.79 14.85
C ALA A 47 16.49 -22.59 13.90
N MET A 48 15.55 -21.72 14.30
CA MET A 48 14.35 -21.43 13.53
C MET A 48 14.73 -20.72 12.24
N ALA A 49 14.16 -21.18 11.13
CA ALA A 49 14.33 -20.54 9.85
C ALA A 49 13.65 -19.16 9.81
N VAL A 50 14.13 -18.27 8.94
CA VAL A 50 13.69 -16.87 8.89
C VAL A 50 12.25 -16.70 8.36
N GLY A 51 11.71 -17.68 7.61
CA GLY A 51 10.41 -17.60 6.95
C GLY A 51 9.37 -18.65 7.36
N THR A 52 9.37 -19.11 8.62
CA THR A 52 8.41 -20.14 9.11
C THR A 52 6.98 -19.64 9.33
N THR A 53 6.73 -18.34 9.17
CA THR A 53 5.42 -17.71 9.36
C THR A 53 5.19 -16.68 8.27
N ALA A 54 4.01 -16.71 7.67
CA ALA A 54 3.58 -15.71 6.70
C ALA A 54 2.47 -14.83 7.30
N LEU A 55 2.35 -13.61 6.78
CA LEU A 55 1.36 -12.62 7.20
C LEU A 55 0.27 -12.50 6.15
N LEU A 56 -0.98 -12.75 6.51
CA LEU A 56 -2.15 -12.48 5.68
C LEU A 56 -2.64 -11.05 5.90
N ARG A 57 -2.96 -10.39 4.79
CA ARG A 57 -3.64 -9.09 4.71
C ARG A 57 -4.98 -9.31 4.03
N ILE A 58 -6.07 -9.03 4.72
CA ILE A 58 -7.42 -9.49 4.35
C ILE A 58 -8.34 -8.30 4.19
N ALA A 59 -9.19 -8.28 3.16
CA ALA A 59 -10.22 -7.25 3.00
C ALA A 59 -11.23 -7.26 4.17
N GLN A 60 -11.85 -6.12 4.46
CA GLN A 60 -12.81 -5.99 5.56
C GLN A 60 -14.19 -6.54 5.20
N LEU A 61 -14.54 -6.49 3.92
CA LEU A 61 -15.84 -6.91 3.39
C LEU A 61 -15.65 -7.92 2.25
N PRO A 62 -16.64 -8.80 2.01
CA PRO A 62 -16.65 -9.67 0.84
C PRO A 62 -16.70 -8.88 -0.46
N ALA A 63 -16.06 -9.43 -1.51
CA ALA A 63 -16.18 -8.88 -2.85
C ALA A 63 -17.63 -8.91 -3.37
N THR A 64 -18.43 -9.88 -2.90
CA THR A 64 -19.85 -10.02 -3.25
C THR A 64 -20.68 -8.80 -2.90
N GLU A 65 -20.37 -8.12 -1.78
CA GLU A 65 -21.07 -6.89 -1.38
C GLU A 65 -20.85 -5.76 -2.37
N TRP A 66 -19.65 -5.66 -2.93
CA TRP A 66 -19.33 -4.69 -3.95
C TRP A 66 -19.94 -5.08 -5.31
N THR A 67 -19.85 -6.35 -5.71
CA THR A 67 -20.40 -6.80 -7.00
C THR A 67 -21.93 -6.81 -7.06
N ALA A 68 -22.64 -6.75 -5.92
CA ALA A 68 -24.09 -6.70 -5.84
C ALA A 68 -24.72 -5.43 -6.46
N ALA A 69 -23.91 -4.37 -6.64
CA ALA A 69 -24.33 -3.17 -7.37
C ALA A 69 -24.22 -3.33 -8.90
N GLY A 70 -23.66 -4.43 -9.39
CA GLY A 70 -23.59 -4.71 -10.82
C GLY A 70 -24.92 -5.20 -11.38
N SER A 71 -25.22 -4.80 -12.61
CA SER A 71 -26.38 -5.21 -13.40
C SER A 71 -25.96 -5.66 -14.80
N PRO A 72 -25.41 -6.88 -14.94
CA PRO A 72 -24.96 -7.38 -16.24
C PRO A 72 -26.05 -7.39 -17.32
N TRP A 73 -27.31 -7.60 -16.93
CA TRP A 73 -28.47 -7.55 -17.83
C TRP A 73 -28.65 -6.17 -18.47
N LEU A 74 -28.51 -5.08 -17.71
CA LEU A 74 -28.65 -3.72 -18.23
C LEU A 74 -27.61 -3.42 -19.31
N PHE A 75 -26.38 -3.91 -19.13
CA PHE A 75 -25.33 -3.76 -20.14
C PHE A 75 -25.57 -4.66 -21.35
N ALA A 76 -26.16 -5.85 -21.17
CA ALA A 76 -26.57 -6.71 -22.28
C ALA A 76 -27.72 -6.08 -23.11
N ASP A 77 -28.67 -5.41 -22.47
CA ASP A 77 -29.75 -4.69 -23.16
C ASP A 77 -29.21 -3.47 -23.92
N ALA A 78 -28.30 -2.71 -23.32
CA ALA A 78 -27.60 -1.62 -24.00
C ALA A 78 -26.85 -2.14 -25.24
N ASP A 79 -26.24 -3.32 -25.09
CA ASP A 79 -25.51 -3.99 -26.15
C ASP A 79 -26.43 -4.44 -27.30
N ALA A 80 -27.63 -4.93 -27.00
CA ALA A 80 -28.65 -5.29 -27.96
C ALA A 80 -29.18 -4.06 -28.72
N LEU A 81 -29.47 -2.96 -28.02
CA LEU A 81 -29.92 -1.71 -28.63
C LEU A 81 -28.90 -1.11 -29.61
N VAL A 82 -27.61 -1.13 -29.24
CA VAL A 82 -26.52 -0.67 -30.13
C VAL A 82 -26.39 -1.58 -31.36
N ALA A 83 -26.62 -2.89 -31.20
CA ALA A 83 -26.59 -3.82 -32.33
C ALA A 83 -27.78 -3.61 -33.27
N GLU A 84 -28.98 -3.38 -32.73
CA GLU A 84 -30.19 -3.09 -33.50
C GLU A 84 -30.08 -1.77 -34.26
N GLU A 85 -29.54 -0.72 -33.62
CA GLU A 85 -29.25 0.55 -34.29
C GLU A 85 -28.29 0.37 -35.48
N ARG A 86 -27.24 -0.44 -35.30
CA ARG A 86 -26.29 -0.72 -36.38
C ARG A 86 -26.95 -1.46 -37.54
N ASP A 87 -27.76 -2.49 -37.28
CA ASP A 87 -28.52 -3.20 -38.32
C ASP A 87 -29.46 -2.23 -39.06
N LEU A 88 -30.19 -1.38 -38.32
CA LEU A 88 -31.09 -0.39 -38.90
C LEU A 88 -30.35 0.57 -39.83
N MET A 89 -29.19 1.09 -39.41
CA MET A 89 -28.36 1.99 -40.22
C MET A 89 -27.79 1.32 -41.47
N GLU A 90 -27.34 0.06 -41.36
CA GLU A 90 -26.85 -0.68 -42.52
C GLU A 90 -27.97 -0.94 -43.53
N ARG A 91 -29.17 -1.29 -43.04
CA ARG A 91 -30.36 -1.48 -43.86
C ARG A 91 -30.80 -0.17 -44.53
N ALA A 92 -30.77 0.96 -43.82
CA ALA A 92 -31.04 2.28 -44.38
C ALA A 92 -30.07 2.64 -45.51
N ARG A 93 -28.76 2.36 -45.35
CA ARG A 93 -27.76 2.58 -46.41
C ARG A 93 -27.99 1.69 -47.64
N ARG A 94 -28.31 0.40 -47.43
CA ARG A 94 -28.67 -0.51 -48.54
C ARG A 94 -29.91 -0.01 -49.29
N LEU A 95 -30.94 0.41 -48.58
CA LEU A 95 -32.17 0.97 -49.17
C LEU A 95 -31.90 2.29 -49.90
N SER A 96 -31.04 3.16 -49.37
CA SER A 96 -30.61 4.38 -50.06
C SER A 96 -29.92 4.10 -51.39
N ALA A 97 -29.06 3.08 -51.45
CA ALA A 97 -28.41 2.66 -52.68
C ALA A 97 -29.43 2.12 -53.70
N ARG A 98 -30.34 1.25 -53.26
CA ARG A 98 -31.42 0.69 -54.10
C ARG A 98 -32.38 1.75 -54.61
N LEU A 99 -32.78 2.72 -53.78
CA LEU A 99 -33.60 3.85 -54.23
C LEU A 99 -32.90 4.65 -55.35
N GLY A 100 -31.58 4.84 -55.25
CA GLY A 100 -30.81 5.54 -56.26
C GLY A 100 -30.64 4.79 -57.58
N GLY A 101 -30.59 3.46 -57.53
CA GLY A 101 -30.40 2.61 -58.72
C GLY A 101 -31.69 2.11 -59.37
N GLU A 102 -32.72 1.82 -58.58
CA GLU A 102 -33.97 1.19 -59.05
C GLU A 102 -35.11 2.19 -59.25
N VAL A 103 -35.19 3.24 -58.42
CA VAL A 103 -36.37 4.12 -58.39
C VAL A 103 -36.12 5.49 -59.01
N VAL A 104 -35.04 6.18 -58.63
CA VAL A 104 -34.72 7.52 -59.14
C VAL A 104 -34.64 7.60 -60.68
N PRO A 105 -34.09 6.60 -61.40
CA PRO A 105 -34.02 6.62 -62.87
C PRO A 105 -35.35 6.37 -63.58
N ASP A 106 -36.39 5.89 -62.88
CA ASP A 106 -37.64 5.47 -63.50
C ASP A 106 -38.44 6.68 -64.04
N GLU A 107 -38.94 6.54 -65.27
CA GLU A 107 -39.68 7.59 -65.98
C GLU A 107 -41.12 7.76 -65.47
N ARG A 108 -41.65 6.79 -64.72
CA ARG A 108 -43.00 6.82 -64.12
C ARG A 108 -43.11 7.74 -62.90
N LEU A 109 -41.99 8.35 -62.48
CA LEU A 109 -41.95 9.34 -61.40
C LEU A 109 -42.17 10.75 -61.95
N THR A 110 -43.08 11.51 -61.36
CA THR A 110 -43.18 12.94 -61.63
C THR A 110 -41.95 13.69 -61.06
N ALA A 111 -41.74 14.93 -61.51
CA ALA A 111 -40.65 15.76 -61.00
C ALA A 111 -40.76 16.05 -59.48
N ALA A 112 -41.97 16.06 -58.92
CA ALA A 112 -42.19 16.21 -57.48
C ALA A 112 -41.82 14.92 -56.73
N GLU A 113 -42.28 13.77 -57.22
CA GLU A 113 -41.99 12.45 -56.66
C GLU A 113 -40.48 12.14 -56.70
N ARG A 114 -39.82 12.42 -57.83
CA ARG A 114 -38.37 12.23 -57.97
C ARG A 114 -37.58 13.08 -56.97
N ARG A 115 -37.97 14.35 -56.74
CA ARG A 115 -37.34 15.23 -55.73
C ARG A 115 -37.54 14.68 -54.31
N ALA A 116 -38.74 14.18 -54.00
CA ALA A 116 -39.08 13.61 -52.71
C ALA A 116 -38.32 12.30 -52.45
N VAL A 117 -38.20 11.41 -53.44
CA VAL A 117 -37.37 10.19 -53.36
C VAL A 117 -35.89 10.52 -53.20
N LEU A 118 -35.37 11.54 -53.89
CA LEU A 118 -34.00 12.02 -53.70
C LEU A 118 -33.76 12.60 -52.29
N ALA A 119 -34.74 13.30 -51.72
CA ALA A 119 -34.67 13.77 -50.33
C ALA A 119 -34.65 12.61 -49.35
N LEU A 120 -35.55 11.63 -49.49
CA LEU A 120 -35.56 10.40 -48.68
C LEU A 120 -34.25 9.63 -48.80
N ARG A 121 -33.73 9.47 -50.02
CA ARG A 121 -32.43 8.84 -50.27
C ARG A 121 -31.30 9.56 -49.55
N ARG A 122 -31.26 10.90 -49.62
CA ARG A 122 -30.26 11.73 -48.92
C ARG A 122 -30.40 11.58 -47.40
N GLY A 123 -31.62 11.58 -46.87
CA GLY A 123 -31.90 11.33 -45.45
C GLY A 123 -31.37 9.98 -44.99
N LEU A 124 -31.76 8.89 -45.68
CA LEU A 124 -31.28 7.54 -45.37
C LEU A 124 -29.76 7.40 -45.51
N ARG A 125 -29.16 8.08 -46.49
CA ARG A 125 -27.69 8.13 -46.65
C ARG A 125 -27.01 8.88 -45.50
N ALA A 126 -27.66 9.92 -44.99
CA ALA A 126 -27.22 10.70 -43.84
C ALA A 126 -27.56 10.05 -42.48
N GLY A 127 -28.22 8.88 -42.48
CA GLY A 127 -28.62 8.16 -41.25
C GLY A 127 -29.94 8.64 -40.64
N VAL A 128 -30.68 9.53 -41.31
CA VAL A 128 -32.03 9.95 -40.91
C VAL A 128 -33.04 8.93 -41.41
N VAL A 129 -33.52 8.08 -40.50
CA VAL A 129 -34.52 7.05 -40.78
C VAL A 129 -35.90 7.54 -40.32
N PRO A 130 -36.93 7.46 -41.18
CA PRO A 130 -38.31 7.81 -40.79
C PRO A 130 -38.79 6.96 -39.62
N THR A 131 -39.47 7.58 -38.65
CA THR A 131 -39.98 6.93 -37.44
C THR A 131 -41.45 6.54 -37.57
N SER A 132 -42.13 6.95 -38.63
CA SER A 132 -43.49 6.50 -38.90
C SER A 132 -43.73 6.26 -40.39
N ALA A 133 -44.71 5.39 -40.67
CA ALA A 133 -45.22 5.22 -42.03
C ALA A 133 -45.77 6.55 -42.59
N ALA A 134 -46.26 7.43 -41.71
CA ALA A 134 -46.72 8.78 -42.04
C ALA A 134 -45.56 9.71 -42.40
N GLU A 135 -44.36 9.57 -41.84
CA GLU A 135 -43.18 10.37 -42.21
C GLU A 135 -42.56 9.92 -43.53
N THR A 136 -42.58 8.61 -43.83
CA THR A 136 -42.36 8.14 -45.20
C THR A 136 -43.43 8.66 -46.18
N SER A 137 -44.64 8.93 -45.68
CA SER A 137 -45.79 9.45 -46.45
C SER A 137 -45.96 10.98 -46.39
N ALA A 138 -45.18 11.70 -45.59
CA ALA A 138 -45.29 13.16 -45.39
C ALA A 138 -44.56 13.93 -46.50
N GLY A 139 -43.72 13.24 -47.27
CA GLY A 139 -43.58 13.52 -48.70
C GLY A 139 -44.47 12.55 -49.47
N GLY A 140 -45.79 12.80 -49.52
CA GLY A 140 -46.78 11.89 -50.13
C GLY A 140 -46.41 11.42 -51.54
N ASP A 141 -45.63 12.24 -52.24
CA ASP A 141 -45.06 11.99 -53.55
C ASP A 141 -43.95 10.90 -53.54
N ALA A 142 -43.14 10.79 -52.47
CA ALA A 142 -42.06 9.79 -52.37
C ALA A 142 -42.57 8.38 -52.16
N ALA A 143 -43.42 8.14 -51.16
CA ALA A 143 -43.94 6.80 -50.87
C ALA A 143 -44.85 6.29 -51.99
N GLY A 144 -45.68 7.16 -52.57
CA GLY A 144 -46.52 6.85 -53.73
C GLY A 144 -45.69 6.52 -54.97
N GLY A 145 -44.66 7.33 -55.25
CA GLY A 145 -43.72 7.09 -56.36
C GLY A 145 -42.92 5.79 -56.19
N VAL A 146 -42.38 5.51 -55.01
CA VAL A 146 -41.64 4.27 -54.72
C VAL A 146 -42.56 3.05 -54.80
N ALA A 147 -43.78 3.10 -54.24
CA ALA A 147 -44.72 1.98 -54.29
C ALA A 147 -45.17 1.67 -55.73
N ARG A 148 -45.32 2.70 -56.58
CA ARG A 148 -45.66 2.54 -58.01
C ARG A 148 -44.53 1.91 -58.80
N VAL A 149 -43.28 2.31 -58.53
CA VAL A 149 -42.10 1.83 -59.26
C VAL A 149 -41.65 0.45 -58.75
N SER A 150 -41.57 0.27 -57.43
CA SER A 150 -41.14 -0.94 -56.74
C SER A 150 -41.94 -1.18 -55.45
N PRO A 151 -43.05 -1.95 -55.52
CA PRO A 151 -43.86 -2.30 -54.35
C PRO A 151 -43.08 -3.04 -53.25
N ALA A 152 -42.06 -3.82 -53.63
CA ALA A 152 -41.19 -4.52 -52.68
C ALA A 152 -40.34 -3.54 -51.88
N LEU A 153 -39.73 -2.55 -52.53
CA LEU A 153 -38.91 -1.54 -51.87
C LEU A 153 -39.74 -0.64 -50.94
N ALA A 154 -40.98 -0.32 -51.34
CA ALA A 154 -41.92 0.38 -50.47
C ALA A 154 -42.24 -0.41 -49.18
N ARG A 155 -42.44 -1.73 -49.27
CA ARG A 155 -42.63 -2.58 -48.08
C ARG A 155 -41.40 -2.61 -47.18
N GLU A 156 -40.20 -2.66 -47.77
CA GLU A 156 -38.95 -2.60 -47.01
C GLU A 156 -38.77 -1.26 -46.28
N LEU A 157 -39.16 -0.14 -46.90
CA LEU A 157 -39.15 1.19 -46.25
C LEU A 157 -40.16 1.28 -45.09
N VAL A 158 -41.36 0.72 -45.25
CA VAL A 158 -42.35 0.65 -44.16
C VAL A 158 -41.83 -0.23 -43.02
N ALA A 159 -41.20 -1.37 -43.32
CA ALA A 159 -40.58 -2.23 -42.33
C ALA A 159 -39.42 -1.53 -41.60
N LEU A 160 -38.61 -0.75 -42.33
CA LEU A 160 -37.54 0.08 -41.76
C LEU A 160 -38.13 1.12 -40.79
N ALA A 161 -39.20 1.82 -41.18
CA ALA A 161 -39.83 2.83 -40.33
C ALA A 161 -40.43 2.22 -39.04
N ARG A 162 -41.10 1.07 -39.14
CA ARG A 162 -41.62 0.34 -37.96
C ARG A 162 -40.50 -0.08 -37.00
N ARG A 163 -39.38 -0.58 -37.55
CA ARG A 163 -38.20 -0.92 -36.73
C ARG A 163 -37.58 0.31 -36.09
N SER A 164 -37.52 1.44 -36.81
CA SER A 164 -37.04 2.70 -36.26
C SER A 164 -37.92 3.20 -35.10
N ALA A 165 -39.25 3.07 -35.21
CA ALA A 165 -40.18 3.36 -34.12
C ALA A 165 -39.93 2.46 -32.90
N SER A 166 -39.85 1.14 -33.13
CA SER A 166 -39.57 0.15 -32.08
C SER A 166 -38.24 0.43 -31.36
N LEU A 167 -37.21 0.84 -32.09
CA LEU A 167 -35.92 1.21 -31.53
C LEU A 167 -36.01 2.49 -30.67
N ALA A 168 -36.82 3.48 -31.09
CA ALA A 168 -37.07 4.68 -30.31
C ALA A 168 -37.81 4.36 -29.00
N ASP A 169 -38.83 3.51 -29.05
CA ASP A 169 -39.53 3.02 -27.86
C ASP A 169 -38.60 2.24 -26.94
N GLY A 170 -37.77 1.36 -27.51
CA GLY A 170 -36.74 0.61 -26.77
C GLY A 170 -35.72 1.50 -26.06
N ARG A 171 -35.34 2.64 -26.68
CA ARG A 171 -34.49 3.66 -26.03
C ARG A 171 -35.18 4.32 -24.85
N GLY A 172 -36.44 4.71 -24.99
CA GLY A 172 -37.23 5.28 -23.88
C GLY A 172 -37.37 4.31 -22.71
N GLN A 173 -37.62 3.03 -22.99
CA GLN A 173 -37.66 1.98 -21.97
C GLN A 173 -36.31 1.81 -21.28
N PHE A 174 -35.21 1.80 -22.06
CA PHE A 174 -33.86 1.68 -21.54
C PHE A 174 -33.46 2.84 -20.64
N GLU A 175 -33.83 4.08 -20.98
CA GLU A 175 -33.65 5.24 -20.10
C GLU A 175 -34.38 5.05 -18.75
N GLY A 176 -35.60 4.53 -18.78
CA GLY A 176 -36.34 4.14 -17.58
C GLY A 176 -35.63 3.06 -16.75
N MET A 177 -35.07 2.04 -17.42
CA MET A 177 -34.30 0.97 -16.77
C MET A 177 -33.03 1.49 -16.10
N VAL A 178 -32.31 2.41 -16.75
CA VAL A 178 -31.12 3.08 -16.19
C VAL A 178 -31.48 3.92 -14.96
N ALA A 179 -32.58 4.67 -15.01
CA ALA A 179 -33.05 5.47 -13.89
C ALA A 179 -33.47 4.58 -12.69
N ALA A 180 -34.21 3.50 -12.96
CA ALA A 180 -34.59 2.52 -11.94
C ALA A 180 -33.37 1.85 -11.31
N GLU A 181 -32.38 1.49 -12.13
CA GLU A 181 -31.13 0.90 -11.66
C GLU A 181 -30.33 1.87 -10.77
N ARG A 182 -30.30 3.16 -11.11
CA ARG A 182 -29.67 4.19 -10.28
C ARG A 182 -30.31 4.25 -8.89
N ALA A 183 -31.64 4.27 -8.83
CA ALA A 183 -32.38 4.28 -7.57
C ALA A 183 -32.10 3.01 -6.76
N ARG A 184 -32.11 1.83 -7.40
CA ARG A 184 -31.79 0.54 -6.77
C ARG A 184 -30.40 0.54 -6.16
N VAL A 185 -29.38 0.97 -6.92
CA VAL A 185 -27.98 1.00 -6.45
C VAL A 185 -27.79 2.02 -5.33
N GLY A 186 -28.41 3.20 -5.43
CA GLY A 186 -28.38 4.21 -4.36
C GLY A 186 -28.96 3.68 -3.05
N ALA A 187 -30.16 3.07 -3.11
CA ALA A 187 -30.82 2.45 -1.96
C ALA A 187 -30.00 1.27 -1.40
N LEU A 188 -29.45 0.42 -2.26
CA LEU A 188 -28.58 -0.69 -1.86
C LEU A 188 -27.37 -0.18 -1.08
N LEU A 189 -26.65 0.82 -1.59
CA LEU A 189 -25.45 1.35 -0.94
C LEU A 189 -25.77 2.04 0.39
N LEU A 190 -26.87 2.79 0.47
CA LEU A 190 -27.33 3.37 1.73
C LEU A 190 -27.68 2.28 2.74
N SER A 191 -28.42 1.24 2.32
CA SER A 191 -28.76 0.09 3.15
C SER A 191 -27.50 -0.61 3.66
N ARG A 192 -26.52 -0.90 2.78
CA ARG A 192 -25.24 -1.51 3.17
C ARG A 192 -24.44 -0.64 4.11
N ALA A 193 -24.41 0.68 3.94
CA ALA A 193 -23.74 1.58 4.87
C ALA A 193 -24.45 1.62 6.24
N ARG A 194 -25.76 1.38 6.28
CA ARG A 194 -26.52 1.21 7.53
C ARG A 194 -26.30 -0.18 8.15
N THR A 195 -26.16 -1.26 7.40
CA THR A 195 -26.06 -2.61 7.98
C THR A 195 -24.63 -3.08 8.24
N LEU A 196 -23.67 -2.65 7.42
CA LEU A 196 -22.26 -3.08 7.49
C LEU A 196 -21.43 -2.10 8.32
N PRO A 197 -21.03 -2.45 9.55
CA PRO A 197 -20.36 -1.49 10.44
C PRO A 197 -18.99 -1.03 9.92
N ALA A 198 -18.26 -1.89 9.20
CA ALA A 198 -16.97 -1.54 8.60
C ALA A 198 -17.11 -0.46 7.52
N LEU A 199 -18.15 -0.57 6.66
CA LEU A 199 -18.46 0.46 5.66
C LEU A 199 -18.88 1.77 6.34
N ARG A 200 -19.75 1.69 7.35
CA ARG A 200 -20.19 2.86 8.12
C ARG A 200 -19.00 3.62 8.71
N ALA A 201 -18.13 2.92 9.43
CA ALA A 201 -16.96 3.52 10.08
C ALA A 201 -16.00 4.15 9.07
N ALA A 202 -15.75 3.48 7.94
CA ALA A 202 -14.90 4.01 6.87
C ALA A 202 -15.48 5.29 6.25
N VAL A 203 -16.81 5.36 6.09
CA VAL A 203 -17.48 6.54 5.52
C VAL A 203 -17.51 7.70 6.51
N GLU A 204 -17.88 7.46 7.77
CA GLU A 204 -17.91 8.52 8.80
C GLU A 204 -16.51 9.08 9.08
N THR A 205 -15.46 8.26 9.01
CA THR A 205 -14.08 8.72 9.15
C THR A 205 -13.65 9.58 7.96
N ALA A 206 -14.05 9.20 6.74
CA ALA A 206 -13.67 9.92 5.52
C ALA A 206 -14.53 11.15 5.22
N SER A 207 -15.79 11.15 5.66
CA SER A 207 -16.80 12.18 5.37
C SER A 207 -17.86 12.19 6.49
N PRO A 208 -17.55 12.82 7.63
CA PRO A 208 -18.46 12.89 8.78
C PRO A 208 -19.83 13.45 8.39
N GLY A 209 -20.91 12.78 8.83
CA GLY A 209 -22.28 13.23 8.60
C GLY A 209 -22.85 12.88 7.21
N LEU A 210 -22.04 12.34 6.29
CA LEU A 210 -22.49 11.99 4.94
C LEU A 210 -23.67 10.99 4.96
N LEU A 211 -23.64 9.99 5.85
CA LEU A 211 -24.70 8.97 5.92
C LEU A 211 -26.01 9.53 6.49
N ALA A 212 -25.91 10.41 7.49
CA ALA A 212 -27.07 11.08 8.05
C ALA A 212 -27.74 11.96 6.99
N ASP A 213 -26.95 12.73 6.25
CA ASP A 213 -27.42 13.59 5.16
C ASP A 213 -28.07 12.78 4.04
N LEU A 214 -27.39 11.73 3.58
CA LEU A 214 -27.90 10.84 2.54
C LEU A 214 -29.21 10.17 2.96
N GLY A 215 -29.30 9.73 4.21
CA GLY A 215 -30.52 9.15 4.79
C GLY A 215 -31.69 10.14 4.73
N ARG A 216 -31.49 11.38 5.22
CA ARG A 216 -32.54 12.41 5.21
C ARG A 216 -33.05 12.72 3.80
N CYS A 217 -32.13 12.87 2.82
CA CYS A 217 -32.52 13.12 1.44
C CYS A 217 -33.31 11.96 0.83
N ALA A 218 -32.89 10.70 1.09
CA ALA A 218 -33.60 9.52 0.61
C ALA A 218 -34.99 9.38 1.24
N ASP A 219 -35.10 9.63 2.56
CA ASP A 219 -36.38 9.58 3.29
C ASP A 219 -37.34 10.70 2.85
N ALA A 220 -36.81 11.85 2.39
CA ALA A 220 -37.58 12.94 1.80
C ALA A 220 -37.99 12.71 0.33
N GLY A 221 -37.62 11.58 -0.27
CA GLY A 221 -37.94 11.26 -1.66
C GLY A 221 -37.18 12.10 -2.69
N GLU A 222 -36.03 12.68 -2.33
CA GLU A 222 -35.19 13.40 -3.31
C GLU A 222 -34.76 12.44 -4.44
N PRO A 223 -34.72 12.91 -5.70
CA PRO A 223 -34.43 12.04 -6.82
C PRO A 223 -32.95 11.65 -6.84
N TRP A 224 -32.66 10.36 -7.02
CA TRP A 224 -31.31 9.79 -6.98
C TRP A 224 -30.38 10.28 -8.10
N ASP A 225 -30.94 10.88 -9.13
CA ASP A 225 -30.21 11.57 -10.18
C ASP A 225 -29.78 12.99 -9.76
N GLY A 226 -30.19 13.52 -8.62
CA GLY A 226 -29.76 14.82 -8.12
C GLY A 226 -28.25 14.86 -7.82
N LYS A 227 -27.60 16.02 -8.02
CA LYS A 227 -26.16 16.22 -7.82
C LYS A 227 -25.67 15.71 -6.45
N ARG A 228 -26.44 15.97 -5.39
CA ARG A 228 -26.11 15.59 -4.01
C ARG A 228 -26.10 14.07 -3.81
N LEU A 229 -27.20 13.39 -4.15
CA LEU A 229 -27.35 11.94 -4.02
C LEU A 229 -26.36 11.18 -4.92
N ARG A 230 -26.09 11.66 -6.15
CA ARG A 230 -25.05 11.09 -7.02
C ARG A 230 -23.66 11.15 -6.38
N ASN A 231 -23.28 12.29 -5.83
CA ASN A 231 -21.97 12.46 -5.18
C ASN A 231 -21.81 11.57 -3.94
N ALA A 232 -22.87 11.45 -3.13
CA ALA A 232 -22.88 10.58 -1.95
C ALA A 232 -22.79 9.10 -2.35
N THR A 233 -23.60 8.65 -3.31
CA THR A 233 -23.58 7.28 -3.85
C THR A 233 -22.19 6.91 -4.37
N ALA A 234 -21.55 7.82 -5.10
CA ALA A 234 -20.19 7.67 -5.56
C ALA A 234 -19.13 7.58 -4.45
N ALA A 235 -19.31 8.30 -3.35
CA ALA A 235 -18.42 8.21 -2.20
C ALA A 235 -18.58 6.83 -1.52
N LEU A 236 -19.82 6.37 -1.32
CA LEU A 236 -20.12 5.05 -0.78
C LEU A 236 -19.58 3.92 -1.65
N TRP A 237 -19.79 3.98 -2.96
CA TRP A 237 -19.28 3.00 -3.92
C TRP A 237 -17.76 2.82 -3.81
N ARG A 238 -17.03 3.94 -3.75
CA ARG A 238 -15.56 3.92 -3.60
C ARG A 238 -15.14 3.40 -2.23
N ALA A 239 -15.86 3.74 -1.16
CA ALA A 239 -15.57 3.22 0.17
C ALA A 239 -15.79 1.71 0.25
N LEU A 240 -16.89 1.21 -0.31
CA LEU A 240 -17.22 -0.21 -0.40
C LEU A 240 -16.19 -0.97 -1.23
N GLY A 241 -15.84 -0.49 -2.43
CA GLY A 241 -14.83 -1.12 -3.28
C GLY A 241 -13.45 -1.18 -2.60
N ARG A 242 -13.06 -0.14 -1.83
CA ARG A 242 -11.85 -0.18 -1.02
C ARG A 242 -11.95 -1.23 0.10
N ALA A 243 -13.05 -1.25 0.84
CA ALA A 243 -13.23 -2.20 1.94
C ALA A 243 -13.28 -3.67 1.46
N ALA A 244 -13.75 -3.92 0.24
CA ALA A 244 -13.94 -5.24 -0.33
C ALA A 244 -12.72 -5.79 -1.11
N LEU A 245 -11.95 -4.91 -1.77
CA LEU A 245 -10.86 -5.33 -2.67
C LEU A 245 -9.48 -4.89 -2.20
N ARG A 246 -9.38 -3.89 -1.31
CA ARG A 246 -8.09 -3.44 -0.78
C ARG A 246 -7.77 -4.16 0.53
N THR A 247 -6.68 -4.91 0.50
CA THR A 247 -6.13 -5.67 1.63
C THR A 247 -5.09 -4.89 2.43
N ALA A 248 -4.57 -3.77 1.90
CA ALA A 248 -3.56 -2.97 2.57
C ALA A 248 -4.06 -2.48 3.96
N PRO A 249 -3.34 -2.77 5.05
CA PRO A 249 -3.80 -2.51 6.41
C PRO A 249 -3.90 -1.01 6.73
N GLY A 250 -4.99 -0.63 7.39
CA GLY A 250 -5.31 0.72 7.83
C GLY A 250 -6.68 0.78 8.53
N THR A 251 -6.97 1.91 9.18
CA THR A 251 -8.17 2.15 10.00
C THR A 251 -9.48 1.78 9.29
N ASP A 252 -9.50 1.95 7.97
CA ASP A 252 -10.70 1.82 7.12
C ASP A 252 -10.57 0.70 6.07
N SER A 253 -9.47 -0.07 6.07
CA SER A 253 -9.22 -1.10 5.07
C SER A 253 -8.18 -2.09 5.57
N GLY A 254 -8.51 -3.38 5.60
CA GLY A 254 -7.57 -4.45 5.94
C GLY A 254 -7.71 -5.02 7.36
N GLN A 255 -7.67 -6.35 7.47
CA GLN A 255 -7.45 -7.13 8.68
C GLN A 255 -6.16 -7.95 8.51
N LEU A 256 -5.54 -8.38 9.62
CA LEU A 256 -4.29 -9.13 9.60
C LEU A 256 -4.43 -10.49 10.27
N ALA A 257 -3.81 -11.51 9.72
CA ALA A 257 -3.69 -12.83 10.37
C ALA A 257 -2.29 -13.39 10.15
N THR A 258 -1.85 -14.26 11.05
CA THR A 258 -0.61 -15.03 10.85
C THR A 258 -0.97 -16.45 10.43
N VAL A 259 -0.21 -17.02 9.50
CA VAL A 259 -0.33 -18.42 9.10
C VAL A 259 1.03 -19.11 9.21
N PRO A 260 1.09 -20.31 9.81
CA PRO A 260 2.31 -21.11 9.78
C PRO A 260 2.61 -21.57 8.35
N LEU A 261 3.89 -21.75 8.06
CA LEU A 261 4.34 -22.51 6.90
C LEU A 261 4.47 -23.98 7.31
N GLU A 262 3.89 -24.90 6.53
CA GLU A 262 4.10 -26.33 6.71
C GLU A 262 5.56 -26.65 6.34
N CYS A 263 6.37 -27.06 7.31
CA CYS A 263 7.69 -27.61 7.01
C CYS A 263 7.50 -29.06 6.54
N ALA A 264 8.05 -29.42 5.38
CA ALA A 264 8.17 -30.83 5.03
C ALA A 264 8.93 -31.56 6.16
N PRO A 265 8.48 -32.75 6.61
CA PRO A 265 9.24 -33.51 7.59
C PRO A 265 10.62 -33.76 6.99
N GLN A 266 11.66 -33.25 7.66
CA GLN A 266 13.03 -33.57 7.30
C GLN A 266 13.19 -35.08 7.52
N GLY A 267 13.11 -35.84 6.43
CA GLY A 267 13.39 -37.27 6.45
C GLY A 267 14.80 -37.46 7.01
N GLY A 268 14.89 -38.09 8.18
CA GLY A 268 16.15 -38.58 8.71
C GLY A 268 16.69 -39.61 7.74
N SER A 269 17.68 -39.22 6.94
CA SER A 269 18.61 -40.17 6.35
C SER A 269 19.94 -39.98 7.04
N ALA A 270 20.29 -40.96 7.87
CA ALA A 270 21.66 -41.18 8.27
C ALA A 270 22.53 -41.27 7.00
N ASP A 271 23.63 -40.53 7.04
CA ASP A 271 24.96 -40.96 6.60
C ASP A 271 25.04 -41.97 5.45
N THR A 272 25.37 -41.48 4.25
CA THR A 272 26.48 -42.03 3.47
C THR A 272 26.95 -40.96 2.47
N GLY A 273 28.21 -40.56 2.61
CA GLY A 273 28.82 -39.55 1.76
C GLY A 273 29.00 -40.01 0.32
N ARG A 274 28.68 -39.13 -0.63
CA ARG A 274 29.52 -38.88 -1.82
C ARG A 274 29.10 -37.59 -2.52
N ALA A 275 30.10 -36.76 -2.81
CA ALA A 275 30.01 -35.59 -3.65
C ALA A 275 29.55 -35.96 -5.06
N GLY A 276 28.66 -35.16 -5.64
CA GLY A 276 28.19 -35.29 -7.01
C GLY A 276 27.08 -34.30 -7.32
N CYS A 277 27.47 -33.09 -7.74
CA CYS A 277 26.55 -32.17 -8.42
C CYS A 277 26.02 -32.83 -9.70
N ALA A 278 24.71 -33.05 -9.78
CA ALA A 278 24.01 -33.30 -11.03
C ALA A 278 22.76 -32.41 -11.12
N PRO A 279 22.45 -31.83 -12.29
CA PRO A 279 21.36 -30.88 -12.45
C PRO A 279 20.01 -31.60 -12.37
N VAL A 280 19.08 -31.05 -11.61
CA VAL A 280 17.68 -31.51 -11.57
C VAL A 280 17.06 -31.23 -12.94
N GLY A 281 16.86 -32.30 -13.71
CA GLY A 281 16.15 -32.29 -14.98
C GLY A 281 14.69 -31.91 -14.82
N ALA A 282 14.16 -31.23 -15.84
CA ALA A 282 12.76 -30.88 -15.99
C ALA A 282 11.88 -32.14 -15.97
N GLY A 283 11.03 -32.24 -14.95
CA GLY A 283 9.96 -33.22 -14.84
C GLY A 283 8.91 -32.72 -13.84
N PRO A 284 7.60 -32.95 -14.07
CA PRO A 284 6.56 -32.38 -13.23
C PRO A 284 6.61 -33.03 -11.85
N VAL A 285 6.81 -32.21 -10.82
CA VAL A 285 6.67 -32.63 -9.43
C VAL A 285 5.19 -32.97 -9.22
N ALA A 286 4.87 -34.26 -9.29
CA ALA A 286 3.55 -34.79 -8.97
C ALA A 286 3.33 -34.74 -7.44
N GLY A 287 3.06 -33.55 -6.92
CA GLY A 287 2.41 -33.37 -5.62
C GLY A 287 0.90 -33.51 -5.80
N GLY A 288 0.22 -34.16 -4.85
CA GLY A 288 -1.24 -34.25 -4.83
C GLY A 288 -1.92 -32.86 -4.94
N PRO A 289 -3.23 -32.81 -5.25
CA PRO A 289 -3.93 -31.59 -5.63
C PRO A 289 -3.78 -30.41 -4.65
N ASP A 290 -3.54 -30.67 -3.36
CA ASP A 290 -3.38 -29.65 -2.31
C ASP A 290 -1.99 -29.00 -2.22
N GLY A 291 -0.92 -29.64 -2.71
CA GLY A 291 0.44 -29.08 -2.65
C GLY A 291 0.67 -27.88 -3.58
N SER A 292 -0.31 -27.57 -4.42
CA SER A 292 -0.24 -26.58 -5.49
C SER A 292 -0.71 -25.18 -5.08
N ARG A 293 -1.33 -25.00 -3.90
CA ARG A 293 -2.01 -23.74 -3.51
C ARG A 293 -1.35 -23.09 -2.28
N LEU A 294 -1.30 -21.76 -2.26
CA LEU A 294 -0.76 -21.01 -1.12
C LEU A 294 -1.62 -21.07 0.13
N LEU A 295 -2.94 -21.19 -0.04
CA LEU A 295 -3.89 -21.37 1.03
C LEU A 295 -4.80 -22.53 0.63
N ARG A 296 -5.04 -23.45 1.58
CA ARG A 296 -5.98 -24.56 1.38
C ARG A 296 -7.38 -24.05 1.05
N GLU A 297 -8.12 -24.81 0.27
CA GLU A 297 -9.49 -24.49 -0.05
C GLU A 297 -10.35 -24.49 1.23
N GLY A 298 -11.19 -23.47 1.38
CA GLY A 298 -12.06 -23.34 2.56
C GLY A 298 -11.33 -22.92 3.85
N ALA A 299 -10.12 -22.36 3.76
CA ALA A 299 -9.46 -21.68 4.89
C ALA A 299 -10.44 -20.72 5.59
N ARG A 300 -10.56 -20.81 6.93
CA ARG A 300 -11.57 -20.08 7.68
C ARG A 300 -10.97 -19.04 8.61
N LEU A 301 -11.53 -17.85 8.58
CA LEU A 301 -11.29 -16.87 9.64
C LEU A 301 -12.13 -17.21 10.86
N LEU A 302 -11.47 -17.18 12.01
CA LEU A 302 -12.03 -17.48 13.31
C LEU A 302 -12.09 -16.17 14.10
N ALA A 303 -11.51 -16.15 15.30
CA ALA A 303 -11.62 -15.07 16.27
C ALA A 303 -11.10 -13.72 15.75
N PHE A 304 -11.58 -12.65 16.38
CA PHE A 304 -11.22 -11.26 16.12
C PHE A 304 -10.43 -10.68 17.29
N ALA A 305 -9.43 -9.86 17.00
CA ALA A 305 -8.73 -9.03 17.97
C ALA A 305 -8.45 -7.65 17.37
N ALA A 306 -8.14 -6.66 18.18
CA ALA A 306 -7.89 -5.29 17.70
C ALA A 306 -6.87 -4.56 18.55
N GLN A 307 -6.20 -3.59 17.94
CA GLN A 307 -5.39 -2.62 18.66
C GLN A 307 -5.79 -1.20 18.24
N THR A 308 -6.02 -0.35 19.24
CA THR A 308 -6.11 1.09 19.00
C THR A 308 -4.82 1.75 19.46
N THR A 309 -4.32 2.68 18.65
CA THR A 309 -3.14 3.48 18.97
C THR A 309 -3.47 4.95 18.74
N GLU A 310 -3.08 5.80 19.66
CA GLU A 310 -3.09 7.25 19.44
C GLU A 310 -2.38 7.63 18.14
N ASN A 311 -2.89 8.64 17.42
CA ASN A 311 -2.23 9.11 16.21
C ASN A 311 -0.92 9.80 16.60
N VAL A 312 0.22 9.26 16.15
CA VAL A 312 1.54 9.75 16.55
C VAL A 312 1.81 11.19 16.10
N HIS A 313 1.21 11.63 14.98
CA HIS A 313 1.33 13.02 14.53
C HIS A 313 0.53 13.96 15.43
N THR A 314 -0.69 13.58 15.80
CA THR A 314 -1.53 14.36 16.73
C THR A 314 -0.87 14.46 18.09
N LEU A 315 -0.37 13.35 18.65
CA LEU A 315 0.37 13.35 19.91
C LEU A 315 1.59 14.28 19.82
N TRP A 316 2.41 14.11 18.78
CA TRP A 316 3.60 14.94 18.58
C TRP A 316 3.25 16.44 18.47
N ALA A 317 2.16 16.80 17.79
CA ALA A 317 1.68 18.17 17.70
C ALA A 317 1.24 18.71 19.08
N THR A 318 0.48 17.93 19.86
CA THR A 318 0.06 18.33 21.22
C THR A 318 1.25 18.52 22.17
N LEU A 319 2.27 17.66 22.08
CA LEU A 319 3.46 17.74 22.91
C LEU A 319 4.33 18.98 22.65
N ARG A 320 4.25 19.55 21.44
CA ARG A 320 4.97 20.79 21.09
C ARG A 320 4.44 22.01 21.84
N ASP A 321 3.15 22.01 22.17
CA ASP A 321 2.47 23.13 22.81
C ASP A 321 2.38 22.97 24.35
N LEU A 322 3.07 21.95 24.90
CA LEU A 322 3.11 21.68 26.34
C LEU A 322 3.84 22.80 27.10
N ASP A 323 3.33 23.19 28.26
CA ASP A 323 4.09 23.99 29.24
C ASP A 323 4.91 23.07 30.15
N LEU A 324 6.23 23.27 30.20
CA LEU A 324 7.12 22.52 31.09
C LEU A 324 7.07 23.00 32.54
N GLY A 325 6.46 24.17 32.83
CA GLY A 325 6.26 24.69 34.18
C GLY A 325 5.69 23.64 35.15
N PRO A 326 4.53 23.04 34.87
CA PRO A 326 3.93 21.98 35.69
C PRO A 326 4.39 20.56 35.33
N ALA A 327 5.34 20.39 34.39
CA ALA A 327 5.71 19.06 33.91
C ALA A 327 6.42 18.23 35.00
N PRO A 328 6.15 16.91 35.06
CA PRO A 328 6.87 15.98 35.93
C PRO A 328 8.38 15.96 35.67
N ALA A 329 9.17 15.73 36.71
CA ALA A 329 10.64 15.68 36.65
C ALA A 329 11.19 14.58 35.72
N ASP A 330 10.43 13.49 35.55
CA ASP A 330 10.74 12.36 34.67
C ASP A 330 10.32 12.58 33.20
N THR A 331 9.77 13.76 32.87
CA THR A 331 9.44 14.14 31.49
C THR A 331 10.70 14.05 30.63
N LEU A 332 10.65 13.25 29.56
CA LEU A 332 11.78 13.09 28.67
C LEU A 332 11.84 14.23 27.64
N LEU A 333 13.00 14.86 27.52
CA LEU A 333 13.32 15.89 26.55
C LEU A 333 14.39 15.38 25.58
N ALA A 334 14.31 15.81 24.33
CA ALA A 334 15.37 15.61 23.34
C ALA A 334 15.51 16.84 22.43
N LEU A 335 16.64 16.96 21.75
CA LEU A 335 16.83 17.98 20.72
C LEU A 335 16.00 17.69 19.46
N ALA A 336 15.79 18.73 18.66
CA ALA A 336 15.29 18.60 17.31
C ALA A 336 16.12 17.58 16.51
N PRO A 337 15.49 16.69 15.71
CA PRO A 337 16.21 15.63 14.99
C PRO A 337 17.31 16.12 14.06
N LEU A 338 17.06 17.23 13.36
CA LEU A 338 17.98 17.85 12.42
C LEU A 338 18.57 19.12 13.04
N HIS A 339 19.66 18.95 13.79
CA HIS A 339 20.42 20.06 14.36
C HIS A 339 21.91 19.93 14.07
N HIS A 340 22.60 21.06 14.02
CA HIS A 340 24.06 21.10 13.96
C HIS A 340 24.61 22.41 14.54
N THR A 341 25.87 22.36 14.93
CA THR A 341 26.63 23.54 15.35
C THR A 341 27.03 24.35 14.12
N ALA A 342 26.71 25.63 14.03
CA ALA A 342 27.20 26.51 12.96
C ALA A 342 28.70 26.85 13.13
N ARG A 343 29.31 27.45 12.10
CA ARG A 343 30.75 27.79 12.12
C ARG A 343 31.10 28.86 13.17
N ASP A 344 30.13 29.69 13.51
CA ASP A 344 30.18 30.72 14.56
C ASP A 344 29.91 30.16 15.98
N GLY A 345 29.73 28.85 16.12
CA GLY A 345 29.45 28.19 17.39
C GLY A 345 27.96 28.19 17.78
N GLY A 346 27.07 28.81 17.00
CA GLY A 346 25.63 28.80 17.22
C GLY A 346 24.99 27.43 16.99
N LEU A 347 23.75 27.25 17.45
CA LEU A 347 22.94 26.05 17.17
C LEU A 347 21.98 26.35 16.02
N ARG A 348 22.00 25.53 14.98
CA ARG A 348 21.01 25.56 13.89
C ARG A 348 20.14 24.32 13.95
N CYS A 349 18.83 24.51 13.87
CA CYS A 349 17.84 23.44 13.90
C CYS A 349 16.84 23.61 12.75
N ALA A 350 16.53 22.53 12.04
CA ALA A 350 15.38 22.47 11.14
C ALA A 350 14.14 22.02 11.94
N VAL A 351 13.16 22.92 12.10
CA VAL A 351 12.00 22.75 12.98
C VAL A 351 10.69 22.91 12.20
N VAL A 352 9.59 22.31 12.63
CA VAL A 352 8.30 22.46 11.96
C VAL A 352 7.71 23.84 12.23
N GLY A 353 7.24 24.54 11.19
CA GLY A 353 6.64 25.87 11.32
C GLY A 353 5.30 25.88 12.08
N PRO A 354 4.93 26.99 12.76
CA PRO A 354 3.67 27.12 13.48
C PRO A 354 2.43 27.29 12.57
N GLU A 355 2.58 27.89 11.38
CA GLU A 355 1.46 28.34 10.53
C GLU A 355 1.16 27.49 9.29
N THR A 356 1.91 26.42 9.05
CA THR A 356 1.75 25.60 7.84
C THR A 356 1.20 24.23 8.19
N SER A 357 0.57 23.60 7.21
CA SER A 357 0.04 22.25 7.27
C SER A 357 1.13 21.20 7.51
N GLY A 358 1.83 21.18 8.66
CA GLY A 358 2.67 20.11 9.21
C GLY A 358 3.96 19.70 8.47
N TRP A 359 4.07 19.93 7.15
CA TRP A 359 5.14 19.37 6.32
C TRP A 359 6.31 20.32 6.00
N ARG A 360 6.22 21.61 6.34
CA ARG A 360 7.31 22.57 6.08
C ARG A 360 8.20 22.74 7.30
N LEU A 361 9.48 22.46 7.12
CA LEU A 361 10.51 22.84 8.09
C LEU A 361 10.97 24.29 7.82
N ARG A 362 11.25 25.03 8.89
CA ARG A 362 11.96 26.31 8.89
C ARG A 362 13.29 26.12 9.64
N GLU A 363 14.28 26.92 9.30
CA GLU A 363 15.51 26.99 10.09
C GLU A 363 15.31 27.92 11.30
N VAL A 364 15.86 27.53 12.44
CA VAL A 364 16.04 28.36 13.62
C VAL A 364 17.52 28.39 13.95
N THR A 365 18.08 29.59 14.04
CA THR A 365 19.47 29.82 14.46
C THR A 365 19.47 30.48 15.83
N LEU A 366 20.19 29.88 16.78
CA LEU A 366 20.40 30.41 18.12
C LEU A 366 21.87 30.71 18.34
N PRO A 367 22.23 31.88 18.89
CA PRO A 367 23.61 32.18 19.23
C PRO A 367 24.11 31.20 20.30
N GLY A 368 25.39 30.83 20.21
CA GLY A 368 26.02 29.95 21.19
C GLY A 368 26.09 30.59 22.57
N GLY A 369 26.02 29.78 23.61
CA GLY A 369 26.14 30.24 24.99
C GLY A 369 26.14 29.09 26.00
N PRO A 370 26.64 29.29 27.23
CA PRO A 370 26.88 28.21 28.18
C PRO A 370 25.63 27.38 28.52
N ALA A 371 24.47 28.03 28.63
CA ALA A 371 23.20 27.33 28.88
C ALA A 371 22.79 26.43 27.70
N LEU A 372 22.89 26.94 26.47
CA LEU A 372 22.55 26.19 25.27
C LEU A 372 23.53 25.04 25.03
N ASP A 373 24.83 25.25 25.33
CA ASP A 373 25.85 24.21 25.29
C ASP A 373 25.61 23.10 26.31
N ALA A 374 25.14 23.45 27.51
CA ALA A 374 24.76 22.49 28.55
C ALA A 374 23.57 21.63 28.08
N VAL A 375 22.52 22.24 27.52
CA VAL A 375 21.38 21.51 26.94
C VAL A 375 21.85 20.59 25.82
N ARG A 376 22.65 21.12 24.87
CA ARG A 376 23.17 20.36 23.74
C ARG A 376 23.97 19.15 24.18
N THR A 377 24.88 19.34 25.13
CA THR A 377 25.76 18.26 25.64
C THR A 377 24.95 17.20 26.37
N THR A 378 23.99 17.61 27.21
CA THR A 378 23.15 16.70 27.99
C THR A 378 22.27 15.83 27.09
N LEU A 379 21.71 16.43 26.04
CA LEU A 379 20.78 15.78 25.11
C LEU A 379 21.46 15.20 23.86
N ALA A 380 22.79 15.24 23.79
CA ALA A 380 23.54 14.83 22.61
C ALA A 380 23.25 13.38 22.24
N GLU A 381 23.17 12.47 23.22
CA GLU A 381 23.03 11.03 22.96
C GLU A 381 21.57 10.53 23.02
N GLY A 382 20.61 11.43 22.81
CA GLY A 382 19.18 11.16 22.81
C GLY A 382 18.45 11.73 24.02
N ALA A 383 17.28 11.17 24.31
CA ALA A 383 16.40 11.73 25.33
C ALA A 383 16.97 11.59 26.76
N ARG A 384 16.74 12.62 27.58
CA ARG A 384 17.04 12.67 29.03
C ARG A 384 15.86 13.24 29.79
N THR A 385 15.81 13.00 31.09
CA THR A 385 14.76 13.55 31.95
C THR A 385 14.90 15.07 32.09
N LEU A 386 13.78 15.72 32.37
CA LEU A 386 13.73 17.14 32.68
C LEU A 386 14.65 17.45 33.87
N ALA A 387 14.64 16.62 34.91
CA ALA A 387 15.51 16.78 36.09
C ALA A 387 17.01 16.72 35.74
N GLU A 388 17.45 15.79 34.89
CA GLU A 388 18.84 15.73 34.44
C GLU A 388 19.25 16.99 33.65
N THR A 389 18.33 17.50 32.83
CA THR A 389 18.54 18.71 32.04
C THR A 389 18.60 19.96 32.93
N GLU A 390 17.71 20.05 33.93
CA GLU A 390 17.70 21.11 34.95
C GLU A 390 19.00 21.10 35.77
N ALA A 391 19.46 19.92 36.21
CA ALA A 391 20.70 19.76 36.96
C ALA A 391 21.93 20.19 36.15
N ALA A 392 22.00 19.82 34.86
CA ALA A 392 23.07 20.24 33.97
C ALA A 392 23.10 21.77 33.77
N LEU A 393 21.93 22.39 33.62
CA LEU A 393 21.80 23.84 33.50
C LEU A 393 22.19 24.58 34.79
N ALA A 394 21.74 24.08 35.94
CA ALA A 394 22.06 24.66 37.25
C ALA A 394 23.58 24.68 37.50
N GLY A 395 24.28 23.59 37.14
CA GLY A 395 25.74 23.49 37.27
C GLY A 395 26.51 24.54 36.45
N VAL A 396 26.01 24.92 35.27
CA VAL A 396 26.67 25.92 34.40
C VAL A 396 26.28 27.35 34.77
N LEU A 397 25.06 27.57 35.26
CA LEU A 397 24.56 28.89 35.68
C LEU A 397 24.88 29.23 37.15
N ARG A 398 25.70 28.42 37.82
CA ARG A 398 26.24 28.60 39.19
C ARG A 398 25.17 28.97 40.23
N ASP A 399 24.20 28.09 40.48
CA ASP A 399 23.14 28.15 41.52
C ASP A 399 22.29 29.45 41.58
N SER A 400 22.50 30.39 40.68
CA SER A 400 21.86 31.71 40.66
C SER A 400 20.48 31.67 39.98
N ALA A 401 20.16 30.55 39.30
CA ALA A 401 18.94 30.38 38.54
C ALA A 401 17.90 29.58 39.35
N ARG A 402 16.76 30.22 39.65
CA ARG A 402 15.61 29.52 40.26
C ARG A 402 15.07 28.45 39.30
N PRO A 403 14.64 27.26 39.78
CA PRO A 403 14.10 26.20 38.93
C PRO A 403 12.99 26.66 37.96
N ALA A 404 12.12 27.58 38.40
CA ALA A 404 11.09 28.18 37.55
C ALA A 404 11.64 28.89 36.31
N MET A 405 12.79 29.57 36.42
CA MET A 405 13.42 30.28 35.30
C MET A 405 14.03 29.29 34.30
N LEU A 406 14.62 28.19 34.77
CA LEU A 406 15.11 27.11 33.91
C LEU A 406 13.95 26.52 33.09
N ARG A 407 12.80 26.27 33.73
CA ARG A 407 11.60 25.78 33.04
C ARG A 407 11.06 26.77 32.02
N VAL A 408 11.05 28.08 32.30
CA VAL A 408 10.67 29.10 31.30
C VAL A 408 11.61 29.07 30.09
N PHE A 409 12.92 28.96 30.31
CA PHE A 409 13.90 28.83 29.23
C PHE A 409 13.69 27.56 28.39
N LEU A 410 13.50 26.41 29.04
CA LEU A 410 13.22 25.14 28.35
C LEU A 410 11.88 25.18 27.60
N THR A 411 10.82 25.76 28.18
CA THR A 411 9.53 25.99 27.51
C THR A 411 9.72 26.90 26.28
N HIS A 412 10.57 27.92 26.35
CA HIS A 412 10.88 28.77 25.20
C HIS A 412 11.55 27.96 24.07
N LEU A 413 12.55 27.14 24.39
CA LEU A 413 13.20 26.26 23.39
C LEU A 413 12.24 25.22 22.80
N LEU A 414 11.30 24.70 23.60
CA LEU A 414 10.24 23.80 23.14
C LEU A 414 9.30 24.51 22.15
N ARG A 415 8.84 25.73 22.46
CA ARG A 415 8.00 26.54 21.56
C ARG A 415 8.71 26.92 20.26
N LEU A 416 10.02 27.11 20.30
CA LEU A 416 10.82 27.32 19.10
C LEU A 416 10.96 26.04 18.25
N GLY A 417 10.72 24.86 18.83
CA GLY A 417 10.92 23.56 18.21
C GLY A 417 12.34 23.01 18.31
N VAL A 418 13.22 23.66 19.09
CA VAL A 418 14.61 23.23 19.34
C VAL A 418 14.63 22.04 20.29
N LEU A 419 13.70 22.00 21.24
CA LEU A 419 13.43 20.84 22.09
C LEU A 419 12.14 20.16 21.67
N GLN A 420 12.05 18.87 21.98
CA GLN A 420 10.83 18.08 21.87
C GLN A 420 10.62 17.23 23.13
N VAL A 421 9.37 17.11 23.54
CA VAL A 421 8.96 16.17 24.59
C VAL A 421 8.82 14.78 23.98
N CYS A 422 9.47 13.80 24.61
CA CYS A 422 9.47 12.41 24.17
C CYS A 422 8.40 11.61 24.91
N ALA A 423 7.48 11.00 24.17
CA ALA A 423 6.42 10.17 24.74
C ALA A 423 6.04 9.03 23.81
N ALA A 424 5.67 7.90 24.40
CA ALA A 424 5.09 6.78 23.66
C ALA A 424 3.59 6.99 23.45
N PRO A 425 3.04 6.67 22.26
CA PRO A 425 1.61 6.78 22.00
C PRO A 425 0.83 5.81 22.89
N ALA A 426 -0.33 6.25 23.36
CA ALA A 426 -1.21 5.39 24.14
C ALA A 426 -1.77 4.25 23.28
N VAL A 427 -1.42 3.02 23.64
CA VAL A 427 -1.89 1.79 22.98
C VAL A 427 -2.91 1.09 23.86
N ARG A 428 -3.99 0.59 23.25
CA ARG A 428 -4.94 -0.30 23.90
C ARG A 428 -5.14 -1.54 23.03
N LEU A 429 -4.79 -2.69 23.59
CA LEU A 429 -4.99 -4.00 22.98
C LEU A 429 -6.34 -4.57 23.42
N PHE A 430 -7.02 -5.20 22.49
CA PHE A 430 -8.24 -5.96 22.70
C PHE A 430 -7.99 -7.41 22.28
N GLY A 431 -8.11 -8.34 23.23
CA GLY A 431 -7.79 -9.76 23.02
C GLY A 431 -8.75 -10.49 22.09
N TRP A 432 -8.45 -11.77 21.86
CA TRP A 432 -9.24 -12.65 20.99
C TRP A 432 -10.68 -12.77 21.47
N THR A 433 -11.60 -12.59 20.52
CA THR A 433 -13.05 -12.67 20.72
C THR A 433 -13.64 -13.62 19.66
N PRO A 434 -14.40 -14.66 20.05
CA PRO A 434 -15.05 -15.55 19.10
C PRO A 434 -16.06 -14.83 18.19
N VAL A 435 -16.22 -15.33 16.96
CA VAL A 435 -17.07 -14.70 15.92
C VAL A 435 -18.54 -14.63 16.32
N TYR A 436 -19.08 -15.69 16.92
CA TYR A 436 -20.49 -15.75 17.31
C TYR A 436 -20.84 -14.71 18.40
N GLU A 437 -19.89 -14.36 19.26
CA GLU A 437 -20.07 -13.33 20.28
C GLU A 437 -19.93 -11.91 19.73
N ALA A 438 -19.14 -11.74 18.66
CA ALA A 438 -19.02 -10.47 17.95
C ALA A 438 -20.23 -10.18 17.04
N ALA A 439 -20.93 -11.22 16.58
CA ALA A 439 -22.09 -11.12 15.69
C ALA A 439 -23.44 -10.98 16.44
N ALA A 440 -23.51 -11.32 17.74
CA ALA A 440 -24.75 -11.24 18.50
C ALA A 440 -25.20 -9.78 18.70
N PRO A 441 -26.42 -9.39 18.30
CA PRO A 441 -26.95 -8.06 18.60
C PRO A 441 -27.16 -7.97 20.11
N SER A 442 -26.42 -7.09 20.78
CA SER A 442 -26.63 -6.82 22.19
C SER A 442 -28.03 -6.22 22.37
N ARG A 443 -28.88 -6.80 23.23
CA ARG A 443 -30.18 -6.21 23.66
C ARG A 443 -30.05 -4.77 24.21
N GLN A 444 -28.82 -4.35 24.51
CA GLN A 444 -28.43 -3.00 24.91
C GLN A 444 -28.43 -1.98 23.75
N ASP A 445 -28.26 -2.40 22.49
CA ASP A 445 -28.17 -1.52 21.32
C ASP A 445 -29.49 -0.79 20.98
N GLN A 446 -30.62 -1.28 21.50
CA GLN A 446 -31.91 -0.59 21.44
C GLN A 446 -32.12 0.43 22.57
N ARG A 447 -31.50 0.23 23.75
CA ARG A 447 -31.65 1.13 24.91
C ARG A 447 -30.63 2.28 24.90
N ASP A 448 -29.41 2.05 24.41
CA ASP A 448 -28.36 3.08 24.38
C ASP A 448 -28.59 4.13 23.28
N GLN A 449 -29.35 3.83 22.22
CA GLN A 449 -29.75 4.82 21.21
C GLN A 449 -30.73 5.87 21.74
N GLN A 450 -31.39 5.60 22.88
CA GLN A 450 -32.32 6.54 23.53
C GLN A 450 -31.72 7.27 24.74
N GLY A 451 -30.54 6.89 25.24
CA GLY A 451 -30.01 7.38 26.52
C GLY A 451 -28.66 8.10 26.51
N GLN A 452 -27.97 8.21 25.38
CA GLN A 452 -26.56 8.64 25.37
C GLN A 452 -26.40 10.16 25.17
N GLN A 453 -26.90 10.97 26.13
CA GLN A 453 -26.53 12.39 26.27
C GLN A 453 -25.88 12.75 27.60
N ASP A 454 -25.81 11.87 28.61
CA ASP A 454 -25.17 12.24 29.88
C ASP A 454 -24.42 11.09 30.56
N ARG A 455 -23.29 11.46 31.18
CA ARG A 455 -22.39 10.71 32.07
C ARG A 455 -21.15 10.09 31.42
N GLN A 456 -20.07 10.87 31.43
CA GLN A 456 -18.69 10.37 31.47
C GLN A 456 -18.26 10.20 32.95
N GLY A 457 -17.85 9.00 33.33
CA GLY A 457 -17.16 8.72 34.58
C GLY A 457 -16.13 7.59 34.36
N PRO A 458 -14.96 7.63 35.00
CA PRO A 458 -13.93 6.61 34.84
C PRO A 458 -14.28 5.39 35.71
N SER A 459 -14.46 4.21 35.09
CA SER A 459 -14.58 2.95 35.82
C SER A 459 -13.43 2.02 35.44
N THR A 460 -12.73 1.59 36.49
CA THR A 460 -11.61 0.66 36.51
C THR A 460 -12.03 -0.77 36.21
N ALA A 461 -11.12 -1.51 35.56
CA ALA A 461 -11.01 -2.97 35.46
C ALA A 461 -12.29 -3.81 35.73
N ALA A 462 -13.15 -3.93 34.72
CA ALA A 462 -14.10 -5.04 34.62
C ALA A 462 -13.95 -5.67 33.23
N VAL A 463 -13.86 -7.00 33.18
CA VAL A 463 -13.76 -7.81 31.97
C VAL A 463 -14.82 -7.34 30.96
N ALA A 464 -14.35 -6.66 29.91
CA ALA A 464 -15.24 -6.03 28.95
C ALA A 464 -15.86 -7.10 28.07
N SER A 465 -17.20 -7.15 28.04
CA SER A 465 -17.94 -7.99 27.11
C SER A 465 -17.46 -7.80 25.65
N PRO A 466 -17.37 -8.88 24.85
CA PRO A 466 -17.04 -8.89 23.41
C PRO A 466 -17.62 -7.74 22.56
N ALA A 467 -18.91 -7.43 22.72
CA ALA A 467 -19.58 -6.35 21.98
C ALA A 467 -19.06 -4.95 22.38
N ARG A 468 -18.66 -4.78 23.65
CA ARG A 468 -18.01 -3.53 24.13
C ARG A 468 -16.63 -3.36 23.52
N THR A 469 -15.92 -4.43 23.18
CA THR A 469 -14.59 -4.38 22.54
C THR A 469 -14.67 -3.80 21.13
N ALA A 470 -15.56 -4.32 20.28
CA ALA A 470 -15.77 -3.80 18.94
C ALA A 470 -16.31 -2.35 18.97
N ARG A 471 -17.22 -2.03 19.90
CA ARG A 471 -17.76 -0.67 20.07
C ARG A 471 -16.73 0.32 20.60
N ALA A 472 -15.91 -0.07 21.57
CA ALA A 472 -14.84 0.77 22.12
C ALA A 472 -13.73 1.03 21.09
N ALA A 473 -13.40 0.03 20.27
CA ALA A 473 -12.46 0.20 19.16
C ALA A 473 -12.99 1.20 18.12
N ARG A 474 -14.29 1.15 17.78
CA ARG A 474 -14.94 2.09 16.85
C ARG A 474 -15.06 3.51 17.42
N HIS A 475 -15.43 3.66 18.70
CA HIS A 475 -15.45 4.95 19.40
C HIS A 475 -14.06 5.59 19.55
N ALA A 476 -13.00 4.78 19.57
CA ALA A 476 -11.64 5.30 19.57
C ALA A 476 -11.28 5.93 18.21
N VAL A 477 -11.74 5.35 17.09
CA VAL A 477 -11.52 5.90 15.74
C VAL A 477 -12.20 7.25 15.56
N SER A 478 -13.43 7.41 16.05
CA SER A 478 -14.14 8.71 16.02
C SER A 478 -13.46 9.78 16.87
N ARG A 479 -12.55 9.40 17.78
CA ARG A 479 -11.68 10.31 18.56
C ARG A 479 -10.27 10.47 17.95
N GLY A 480 -10.10 10.16 16.66
CA GLY A 480 -8.84 10.38 15.95
C GLY A 480 -7.73 9.35 16.23
N ARG A 481 -8.06 8.17 16.76
CA ARG A 481 -7.09 7.07 16.96
C ARG A 481 -6.99 6.17 15.73
N CYS A 482 -5.82 5.55 15.54
CA CYS A 482 -5.61 4.51 14.52
C CYS A 482 -6.06 3.14 15.05
N LEU A 483 -6.70 2.35 14.18
CA LEU A 483 -7.17 0.99 14.47
C LEU A 483 -6.45 -0.01 13.56
N ASP A 484 -5.91 -1.06 14.17
CA ASP A 484 -5.41 -2.26 13.48
C ASP A 484 -6.27 -3.45 13.91
N SER A 485 -6.79 -4.21 12.93
CA SER A 485 -7.69 -5.35 13.16
C SER A 485 -6.97 -6.66 12.86
N TYR A 486 -7.19 -7.67 13.70
CA TYR A 486 -6.52 -8.96 13.65
C TYR A 486 -7.52 -10.11 13.63
N ARG A 487 -7.16 -11.21 12.97
CA ARG A 487 -7.94 -12.44 12.88
C ARG A 487 -7.06 -13.64 13.23
N SER A 488 -7.65 -14.61 13.92
CA SER A 488 -7.10 -15.95 13.90
C SER A 488 -7.64 -16.67 12.67
N VAL A 489 -6.83 -17.56 12.12
CA VAL A 489 -7.14 -18.26 10.88
C VAL A 489 -6.76 -19.73 11.06
N ASP A 490 -7.65 -20.59 10.59
CA ASP A 490 -7.37 -22.01 10.48
C ASP A 490 -6.89 -22.27 9.05
N ALA A 491 -5.59 -22.06 8.84
CA ALA A 491 -4.89 -22.26 7.57
C ALA A 491 -3.39 -22.37 7.77
N ALA A 492 -2.72 -22.99 6.82
CA ALA A 492 -1.28 -23.00 6.69
C ALA A 492 -0.89 -22.76 5.23
N VAL A 493 0.36 -22.36 5.02
CA VAL A 493 0.95 -22.27 3.68
C VAL A 493 1.65 -23.60 3.39
N GLY A 494 1.30 -24.26 2.29
CA GLY A 494 1.93 -25.52 1.90
C GLY A 494 3.38 -25.34 1.41
N ALA A 495 4.28 -26.25 1.79
CA ALA A 495 5.69 -26.21 1.41
C ALA A 495 5.90 -26.13 -0.11
N GLY A 496 5.20 -26.97 -0.88
CA GLY A 496 5.30 -26.99 -2.35
C GLY A 496 4.88 -25.67 -3.01
N ALA A 497 3.87 -24.99 -2.46
CA ALA A 497 3.48 -23.67 -2.94
C ALA A 497 4.56 -22.62 -2.61
N ALA A 498 5.16 -22.66 -1.43
CA ALA A 498 6.28 -21.79 -1.06
C ALA A 498 7.53 -22.02 -1.93
N GLU A 499 7.81 -23.27 -2.32
CA GLU A 499 8.86 -23.61 -3.30
C GLU A 499 8.58 -23.02 -4.67
N ARG A 500 7.34 -23.14 -5.16
CA ARG A 500 6.92 -22.51 -6.43
C ARG A 500 7.06 -21.00 -6.38
N VAL A 501 6.70 -20.35 -5.27
CA VAL A 501 6.94 -18.91 -5.08
C VAL A 501 8.43 -18.61 -5.11
N ALA A 502 9.26 -19.37 -4.39
CA ALA A 502 10.71 -19.15 -4.38
C ALA A 502 11.33 -19.31 -5.78
N TYR A 503 10.89 -20.32 -6.54
CA TYR A 503 11.26 -20.51 -7.94
C TYR A 503 10.84 -19.34 -8.83
N GLY A 504 9.56 -18.96 -8.78
CA GLY A 504 9.03 -17.85 -9.57
C GLY A 504 9.69 -16.51 -9.23
N THR A 505 9.98 -16.24 -7.95
CA THR A 505 10.68 -15.03 -7.51
C THR A 505 12.11 -14.98 -8.07
N ARG A 506 12.80 -16.12 -8.19
CA ARG A 506 14.12 -16.18 -8.84
C ARG A 506 14.04 -15.83 -10.33
N LEU A 507 13.05 -16.37 -11.05
CA LEU A 507 12.85 -16.03 -12.48
C LEU A 507 12.44 -14.57 -12.66
N ALA A 508 11.52 -14.06 -11.85
CA ALA A 508 11.10 -12.67 -11.85
C ALA A 508 12.31 -11.73 -11.64
N ALA A 509 13.25 -12.11 -10.78
CA ALA A 509 14.46 -11.32 -10.55
C ALA A 509 15.40 -11.30 -11.74
N ARG A 510 15.60 -12.44 -12.42
CA ARG A 510 16.38 -12.51 -13.66
C ARG A 510 15.74 -11.68 -14.76
N LEU A 511 14.41 -11.75 -14.88
CA LEU A 511 13.62 -10.93 -15.81
C LEU A 511 13.76 -9.43 -15.50
N ALA A 512 13.68 -9.03 -14.23
CA ALA A 512 13.91 -7.65 -13.81
C ALA A 512 15.34 -7.19 -14.15
N ALA A 513 16.34 -8.04 -13.90
CA ALA A 513 17.73 -7.75 -14.22
C ALA A 513 17.98 -7.62 -15.73
N LEU A 514 17.35 -8.47 -16.56
CA LEU A 514 17.40 -8.34 -18.02
C LEU A 514 16.78 -7.01 -18.49
N ARG A 515 15.62 -6.63 -17.94
CA ARG A 515 14.98 -5.33 -18.20
C ARG A 515 15.87 -4.17 -17.79
N ASP A 516 16.51 -4.27 -16.62
CA ASP A 516 17.31 -3.19 -16.05
C ASP A 516 18.68 -3.07 -16.75
N ALA A 517 19.24 -4.16 -17.31
CA ALA A 517 20.47 -4.14 -18.10
C ALA A 517 20.34 -3.36 -19.42
N ALA A 518 19.16 -3.38 -20.05
CA ALA A 518 18.91 -2.61 -21.27
C ALA A 518 18.58 -1.14 -21.01
N ARG A 519 18.34 -0.78 -19.75
CA ARG A 519 18.34 0.62 -19.36
C ARG A 519 19.80 1.04 -19.14
N ALA A 520 20.22 2.15 -19.72
CA ALA A 520 21.07 3.06 -18.94
C ALA A 520 20.19 3.51 -17.76
N GLY A 521 20.08 2.65 -16.73
CA GLY A 521 19.11 2.81 -15.66
C GLY A 521 19.23 4.19 -15.04
N PRO A 522 18.14 4.80 -14.55
CA PRO A 522 18.32 5.91 -13.65
C PRO A 522 19.24 5.40 -12.53
N PRO A 523 20.34 6.11 -12.25
CA PRO A 523 21.25 5.69 -11.21
C PRO A 523 20.47 5.56 -9.88
N PRO A 524 20.93 4.73 -8.91
CA PRO A 524 20.28 4.57 -7.62
C PRO A 524 19.74 5.90 -7.09
N GLY A 525 18.54 5.92 -6.49
CA GLY A 525 17.84 7.17 -6.18
C GLY A 525 18.63 8.19 -5.36
N TRP A 526 19.69 7.76 -4.65
CA TRP A 526 20.64 8.63 -3.96
C TRP A 526 21.66 9.31 -4.91
N GLN A 527 22.07 8.67 -6.01
CA GLN A 527 22.98 9.25 -7.02
C GLN A 527 22.32 10.35 -7.85
N LEU A 528 20.99 10.42 -7.83
CA LEU A 528 20.22 11.52 -8.41
C LEU A 528 20.26 12.79 -7.56
N LEU A 529 20.75 12.72 -6.32
CA LEU A 529 20.83 13.85 -5.40
C LEU A 529 22.10 14.66 -5.64
N ASP A 530 21.98 15.99 -5.68
CA ASP A 530 23.14 16.89 -5.74
C ASP A 530 23.99 16.78 -4.47
N GLU A 531 23.34 16.51 -3.34
CA GLU A 531 23.95 16.20 -2.05
C GLU A 531 24.96 15.05 -2.19
N ALA A 532 24.57 13.96 -2.87
CA ALA A 532 25.44 12.80 -3.07
C ALA A 532 26.60 13.07 -4.02
N ARG A 533 26.43 14.00 -4.98
CA ARG A 533 27.51 14.44 -5.89
C ARG A 533 28.57 15.25 -5.15
N SER A 534 28.19 15.93 -4.07
CA SER A 534 29.12 16.70 -3.23
C SER A 534 29.93 15.85 -2.23
N VAL A 535 29.68 14.54 -2.18
CA VAL A 535 30.44 13.59 -1.35
C VAL A 535 31.65 13.06 -2.11
N GLY A 536 32.83 13.49 -1.67
CA GLY A 536 34.14 13.04 -2.15
C GLY A 536 34.71 11.86 -1.33
N PRO A 537 36.01 11.53 -1.50
CA PRO A 537 36.66 10.45 -0.76
C PRO A 537 36.85 10.75 0.73
N GLU A 538 36.89 12.04 1.10
CA GLU A 538 37.02 12.48 2.49
C GLU A 538 35.70 12.36 3.26
N PRO A 539 35.71 11.84 4.50
CA PRO A 539 34.53 11.78 5.35
C PRO A 539 33.92 13.18 5.61
N ARG A 540 32.64 13.36 5.28
CA ARG A 540 31.88 14.59 5.57
C ARG A 540 30.63 14.27 6.37
N SER A 541 30.34 15.06 7.39
CA SER A 541 29.13 14.90 8.22
C SER A 541 27.86 14.98 7.36
N VAL A 542 26.93 14.04 7.55
CA VAL A 542 25.68 14.00 6.78
C VAL A 542 24.82 15.25 7.01
N VAL A 543 24.83 15.81 8.23
CA VAL A 543 24.07 17.04 8.52
C VAL A 543 24.67 18.24 7.80
N ARG A 544 26.01 18.30 7.67
CA ARG A 544 26.68 19.37 6.90
C ARG A 544 26.36 19.28 5.42
N ILE A 545 26.36 18.07 4.86
CA ILE A 545 25.97 17.84 3.47
C ILE A 545 24.53 18.35 3.24
N LEU A 546 23.59 18.04 4.14
CA LEU A 546 22.21 18.54 4.01
C LEU A 546 22.12 20.06 4.19
N ALA A 547 22.88 20.62 5.13
CA ALA A 547 22.87 22.05 5.42
C ALA A 547 23.35 22.88 4.21
N ASP A 548 24.45 22.48 3.58
CA ASP A 548 25.04 23.17 2.44
C ASP A 548 24.08 23.27 1.24
N HIS A 549 23.12 22.33 1.11
CA HIS A 549 22.20 22.25 -0.04
C HIS A 549 20.77 22.75 0.26
N HIS A 550 20.34 22.77 1.53
CA HIS A 550 18.93 23.03 1.88
C HIS A 550 18.69 24.06 2.96
N LEU A 551 19.74 24.56 3.61
CA LEU A 551 19.62 25.45 4.77
C LEU A 551 20.23 26.84 4.51
N GLY A 552 20.12 27.35 3.27
CA GLY A 552 20.42 28.74 2.91
C GLY A 552 19.16 29.57 2.67
N ASP A 553 19.26 30.91 2.72
CA ASP A 553 18.18 31.92 2.52
C ASP A 553 17.54 31.94 1.11
N GLY A 554 17.67 30.87 0.33
CA GLY A 554 17.12 30.74 -1.01
C GLY A 554 15.67 30.27 -1.05
N ASP A 555 15.09 30.33 -2.25
CA ASP A 555 13.73 29.86 -2.55
C ASP A 555 13.41 28.52 -1.88
N PRO A 556 12.16 28.33 -1.42
CA PRO A 556 11.77 27.13 -0.70
C PRO A 556 12.09 25.88 -1.54
N PRO A 557 12.64 24.81 -0.93
CA PRO A 557 12.88 23.58 -1.66
C PRO A 557 11.56 23.10 -2.26
N PRO A 558 11.57 22.54 -3.49
CA PRO A 558 10.37 22.01 -4.10
C PRO A 558 9.72 21.00 -3.13
N GLY A 559 8.38 21.00 -3.09
CA GLY A 559 7.61 20.08 -2.27
C GLY A 559 8.03 18.61 -2.51
N PRO A 560 7.60 17.67 -1.65
CA PRO A 560 8.00 16.26 -1.72
C PRO A 560 8.04 15.79 -3.16
N GLN A 561 9.23 15.54 -3.69
CA GLN A 561 9.36 14.86 -4.95
C GLN A 561 9.25 13.38 -4.62
N PRO A 562 8.08 12.74 -4.84
CA PRO A 562 8.04 11.29 -4.79
C PRO A 562 9.15 10.83 -5.72
N GLY A 563 10.11 10.08 -5.19
CA GLY A 563 11.15 9.48 -6.01
C GLY A 563 10.47 8.85 -7.23
N PRO A 564 11.05 8.95 -8.43
CA PRO A 564 10.37 8.58 -9.66
C PRO A 564 9.81 7.17 -9.49
N ARG A 565 8.47 7.07 -9.40
CA ARG A 565 7.84 5.75 -9.41
C ARG A 565 8.21 5.14 -10.75
N PRO A 566 8.74 3.90 -10.78
CA PRO A 566 9.04 3.25 -12.04
C PRO A 566 7.82 3.37 -12.95
N SER A 567 7.99 4.05 -14.08
CA SER A 567 6.91 4.38 -15.03
C SER A 567 6.48 3.17 -15.86
N GLY A 568 6.63 1.95 -15.32
CA GLY A 568 6.51 0.69 -16.04
C GLY A 568 7.80 0.28 -16.76
N TRP A 569 7.64 -0.59 -17.75
CA TRP A 569 8.72 -1.16 -18.54
C TRP A 569 9.20 -0.17 -19.62
N PRO A 570 10.52 -0.03 -19.87
CA PRO A 570 11.04 0.85 -20.91
C PRO A 570 10.73 0.29 -22.32
N GLN A 571 10.58 1.16 -23.32
CA GLN A 571 10.55 0.74 -24.72
C GLN A 571 11.95 0.30 -25.17
N SER A 572 12.04 -0.61 -26.15
CA SER A 572 13.32 -0.90 -26.80
C SER A 572 13.78 0.30 -27.62
N VAL A 573 15.00 0.79 -27.40
CA VAL A 573 15.63 1.75 -28.31
C VAL A 573 15.91 1.02 -29.63
N ARG A 574 15.37 1.52 -30.76
CA ARG A 574 15.67 0.94 -32.09
C ARG A 574 17.19 1.01 -32.34
N PRO A 575 17.82 -0.07 -32.85
CA PRO A 575 19.19 0.03 -33.36
C PRO A 575 19.18 1.02 -34.53
N GLY A 576 19.83 2.18 -34.39
CA GLY A 576 19.89 3.21 -35.43
C GLY A 576 19.75 4.66 -34.96
N ALA A 577 19.37 4.91 -33.71
CA ALA A 577 19.50 6.25 -33.12
C ALA A 577 21.00 6.54 -32.87
N ALA A 578 21.61 7.27 -33.81
CA ALA A 578 23.04 7.56 -33.85
C ALA A 578 23.51 8.17 -32.51
N GLY A 579 24.45 7.48 -31.85
CA GLY A 579 25.18 7.98 -30.68
C GLY A 579 25.22 7.07 -29.45
N SER A 580 24.40 6.02 -29.36
CA SER A 580 24.40 5.14 -28.17
C SER A 580 25.52 4.11 -28.20
N ARG A 581 26.51 4.26 -27.30
CA ARG A 581 27.50 3.23 -26.92
C ARG A 581 26.86 2.06 -26.13
N GLY A 582 25.67 1.60 -26.53
CA GLY A 582 25.03 0.41 -25.96
C GLY A 582 25.42 -0.81 -26.78
N GLY A 583 26.46 -1.52 -26.34
CA GLY A 583 26.90 -2.79 -26.93
C GLY A 583 25.86 -3.91 -26.79
N ALA A 584 26.27 -5.14 -27.12
CA ALA A 584 25.46 -6.37 -27.14
C ALA A 584 24.55 -6.62 -25.90
N GLU A 585 24.79 -5.94 -24.78
CA GLU A 585 24.03 -6.03 -23.51
C GLU A 585 22.58 -5.54 -23.60
N GLY A 586 22.25 -4.60 -24.52
CA GLY A 586 20.86 -4.15 -24.75
C GLY A 586 20.03 -5.10 -25.63
N ALA A 587 20.67 -6.05 -26.32
CA ALA A 587 20.01 -6.91 -27.31
C ALA A 587 19.06 -7.95 -26.69
N GLY A 588 19.38 -8.44 -25.47
CA GLY A 588 18.57 -9.45 -24.78
C GLY A 588 17.16 -8.97 -24.42
N TYR A 589 17.06 -7.76 -23.85
CA TYR A 589 15.76 -7.15 -23.54
C TYR A 589 14.95 -6.83 -24.80
N ALA A 590 15.60 -6.37 -25.87
CA ALA A 590 14.93 -6.14 -27.15
C ALA A 590 14.35 -7.45 -27.73
N ARG A 591 15.09 -8.56 -27.62
CA ARG A 591 14.60 -9.90 -28.01
C ARG A 591 13.41 -10.36 -27.16
N LEU A 592 13.44 -10.11 -25.84
CA LEU A 592 12.30 -10.36 -24.96
C LEU A 592 11.07 -9.56 -25.39
N LEU A 593 11.21 -8.25 -25.64
CA LEU A 593 10.08 -7.43 -26.09
C LEU A 593 9.58 -7.88 -27.47
N ALA A 594 10.47 -8.27 -28.39
CA ALA A 594 10.07 -8.83 -29.68
C ALA A 594 9.36 -10.19 -29.53
N HIS A 595 9.74 -11.00 -28.55
CA HIS A 595 9.02 -12.23 -28.21
C HIS A 595 7.61 -11.90 -27.71
N ILE A 596 7.46 -11.01 -26.73
CA ILE A 596 6.14 -10.61 -26.22
C ILE A 596 5.29 -9.95 -27.33
N ALA A 597 5.90 -9.12 -28.19
CA ALA A 597 5.23 -8.47 -29.31
C ALA A 597 4.54 -9.46 -30.25
N ARG A 598 5.17 -10.62 -30.51
CA ARG A 598 4.61 -11.69 -31.35
C ARG A 598 3.39 -12.37 -30.72
N HIS A 599 3.22 -12.27 -29.40
CA HIS A 599 2.17 -12.94 -28.64
C HIS A 599 1.18 -11.93 -28.00
N LEU A 600 1.12 -10.69 -28.49
CA LEU A 600 0.18 -9.67 -27.97
C LEU A 600 -1.29 -10.08 -28.07
N GLY A 601 -1.62 -10.93 -29.04
CA GLY A 601 -2.97 -11.48 -29.24
C GLY A 601 -3.36 -12.57 -28.25
N GLU A 602 -2.42 -13.15 -27.51
CA GLU A 602 -2.67 -14.28 -26.61
C GLU A 602 -3.26 -13.83 -25.27
N GLU A 603 -3.78 -14.76 -24.48
CA GLU A 603 -4.24 -14.46 -23.12
C GLU A 603 -3.09 -14.32 -22.13
N GLN A 604 -2.06 -15.16 -22.29
CA GLN A 604 -0.94 -15.26 -21.39
C GLN A 604 0.33 -15.62 -22.15
N VAL A 605 1.46 -15.03 -21.73
CA VAL A 605 2.81 -15.37 -22.18
C VAL A 605 3.62 -15.81 -20.97
N ASP A 606 4.24 -16.98 -21.06
CA ASP A 606 5.14 -17.48 -20.01
C ASP A 606 6.60 -17.24 -20.36
N VAL A 607 7.36 -16.73 -19.39
CA VAL A 607 8.81 -16.53 -19.50
C VAL A 607 9.49 -17.48 -18.52
N ASP A 608 9.93 -18.62 -19.03
CA ASP A 608 10.61 -19.65 -18.25
C ASP A 608 12.13 -19.43 -18.16
N GLY A 609 12.82 -20.35 -17.50
CA GLY A 609 14.28 -20.30 -17.37
C GLY A 609 15.01 -20.40 -18.71
N ALA A 610 14.55 -21.27 -19.61
CA ALA A 610 15.19 -21.52 -20.90
C ALA A 610 15.10 -20.29 -21.82
N LEU A 611 13.96 -19.61 -21.83
CA LEU A 611 13.76 -18.39 -22.58
C LEU A 611 14.62 -17.24 -22.03
N LEU A 612 14.74 -17.14 -20.70
CA LEU A 612 15.64 -16.18 -20.07
C LEU A 612 17.12 -16.46 -20.40
N ASP A 613 17.52 -17.73 -20.44
CA ASP A 613 18.87 -18.14 -20.85
C ASP A 613 19.10 -17.80 -22.33
N GLU A 614 18.13 -18.08 -23.20
CA GLU A 614 18.16 -17.76 -24.63
C GLU A 614 18.36 -16.25 -24.86
N PHE A 615 17.71 -15.42 -24.04
CA PHE A 615 17.82 -13.94 -24.09
C PHE A 615 19.02 -13.37 -23.34
N GLY A 616 19.88 -14.21 -22.75
CA GLY A 616 21.08 -13.77 -22.04
C GLY A 616 20.78 -13.06 -20.71
N ALA A 617 19.67 -13.39 -20.04
CA ALA A 617 19.34 -12.84 -18.74
C ALA A 617 20.41 -13.25 -17.71
N PRO A 618 20.93 -12.30 -16.91
CA PRO A 618 21.97 -12.60 -15.93
C PRO A 618 21.48 -13.64 -14.91
N PRO A 619 22.41 -14.35 -14.22
CA PRO A 619 22.04 -15.23 -13.13
C PRO A 619 21.34 -14.44 -12.02
N VAL A 620 20.66 -15.16 -11.12
CA VAL A 620 19.97 -14.53 -9.97
C VAL A 620 20.95 -13.62 -9.23
N PRO A 621 20.63 -12.33 -9.06
CA PRO A 621 21.50 -11.42 -8.33
C PRO A 621 21.82 -11.98 -6.95
N ARG A 622 23.12 -12.07 -6.62
CA ARG A 622 23.61 -12.69 -5.37
C ARG A 622 22.88 -12.15 -4.13
N HIS A 623 22.56 -10.86 -4.14
CA HIS A 623 21.86 -10.21 -3.03
C HIS A 623 20.49 -10.81 -2.69
N LEU A 624 19.71 -11.27 -3.67
CA LEU A 624 18.40 -11.88 -3.41
C LEU A 624 18.48 -13.22 -2.68
N THR A 625 19.66 -13.85 -2.71
CA THR A 625 19.93 -15.09 -1.99
C THR A 625 20.69 -14.87 -0.68
N ALA A 626 21.14 -13.63 -0.45
CA ALA A 626 21.95 -13.22 0.70
C ALA A 626 21.14 -12.46 1.76
N TRP A 627 20.05 -11.78 1.35
CA TRP A 627 19.18 -11.04 2.26
C TRP A 627 17.76 -11.62 2.28
N PRO A 628 17.12 -11.74 3.45
CA PRO A 628 15.73 -12.17 3.52
C PRO A 628 14.80 -11.11 2.91
N VAL A 629 13.81 -11.55 2.14
CA VAL A 629 12.85 -10.69 1.44
C VAL A 629 11.41 -11.09 1.74
N ASP A 630 10.52 -10.12 1.80
CA ASP A 630 9.09 -10.28 1.91
C ASP A 630 8.45 -10.20 0.50
N CYS A 631 7.86 -11.31 0.04
CA CYS A 631 7.11 -11.38 -1.22
C CYS A 631 5.64 -11.07 -0.94
N LEU A 632 5.11 -9.99 -1.54
CA LEU A 632 3.68 -9.66 -1.47
C LEU A 632 2.94 -10.33 -2.63
N LEU A 633 2.03 -11.25 -2.28
CA LEU A 633 1.39 -12.18 -3.20
C LEU A 633 -0.13 -12.05 -3.12
N ARG A 634 -0.83 -12.07 -4.26
CA ARG A 634 -2.28 -12.34 -4.32
C ARG A 634 -2.48 -13.81 -4.69
N PRO A 635 -2.91 -14.69 -3.76
CA PRO A 635 -3.16 -16.10 -4.07
C PRO A 635 -4.19 -16.24 -5.19
N LEU A 636 -3.94 -17.18 -6.12
CA LEU A 636 -4.86 -17.47 -7.23
C LEU A 636 -5.60 -18.78 -7.03
N PRO A 637 -6.90 -18.84 -7.37
CA PRO A 637 -7.63 -20.09 -7.43
C PRO A 637 -7.29 -20.83 -8.74
N GLY A 638 -7.09 -22.16 -8.65
CA GLY A 638 -6.94 -23.03 -9.82
C GLY A 638 -5.53 -23.64 -10.02
N PRO A 639 -5.35 -24.44 -11.09
CA PRO A 639 -4.16 -25.27 -11.30
C PRO A 639 -2.94 -24.54 -11.90
N GLY A 640 -3.09 -23.26 -12.29
CA GLY A 640 -2.04 -22.47 -12.94
C GLY A 640 -1.02 -21.86 -11.98
N ALA A 641 -0.64 -20.61 -12.24
CA ALA A 641 0.22 -19.84 -11.34
C ALA A 641 -0.39 -19.77 -9.92
N VAL A 642 0.44 -19.90 -8.89
CA VAL A 642 -0.04 -19.94 -7.49
C VAL A 642 -0.46 -18.57 -6.97
N ALA A 643 0.09 -17.50 -7.54
CA ALA A 643 -0.16 -16.14 -7.13
C ALA A 643 0.20 -15.12 -8.20
N VAL A 644 -0.34 -13.91 -8.03
CA VAL A 644 0.25 -12.68 -8.59
C VAL A 644 1.31 -12.15 -7.64
N LEU A 645 2.52 -11.90 -8.15
CA LEU A 645 3.60 -11.23 -7.44
C LEU A 645 3.46 -9.71 -7.59
N GLU A 646 3.09 -9.00 -6.54
CA GLU A 646 2.98 -7.53 -6.58
C GLU A 646 4.31 -6.84 -6.36
N SER A 647 5.08 -7.32 -5.38
CA SER A 647 6.38 -6.75 -5.05
C SER A 647 7.21 -7.72 -4.22
N VAL A 648 8.53 -7.59 -4.33
CA VAL A 648 9.49 -8.15 -3.37
C VAL A 648 10.14 -6.97 -2.66
N THR A 649 10.16 -6.98 -1.34
CA THR A 649 10.77 -5.94 -0.50
C THR A 649 11.72 -6.55 0.53
N PRO A 650 12.68 -5.80 1.09
CA PRO A 650 13.51 -6.30 2.18
C PRO A 650 12.64 -6.70 3.38
N ALA A 651 13.01 -7.81 4.03
CA ALA A 651 12.30 -8.32 5.19
C ALA A 651 12.22 -7.29 6.33
N GLY A 652 11.17 -7.38 7.14
CA GLY A 652 10.98 -6.53 8.31
C GLY A 652 10.31 -5.19 8.02
N THR A 653 10.00 -4.88 6.75
CA THR A 653 9.34 -3.63 6.36
C THR A 653 7.82 -3.76 6.39
N LEU A 654 7.27 -4.84 5.83
CA LEU A 654 5.83 -5.00 5.61
C LEU A 654 5.05 -5.44 6.85
N ASP A 655 5.73 -6.04 7.83
CA ASP A 655 5.18 -6.55 9.08
C ASP A 655 5.59 -5.73 10.32
N ALA A 656 6.56 -4.82 10.19
CA ALA A 656 7.14 -4.03 11.28
C ALA A 656 6.09 -3.41 12.21
N ARG A 657 5.14 -2.64 11.67
CA ARG A 657 4.10 -1.96 12.47
C ARG A 657 3.28 -2.93 13.34
N PHE A 658 3.15 -4.18 12.92
CA PHE A 658 2.25 -5.16 13.52
C PHE A 658 2.97 -6.13 14.44
N ALA A 659 4.29 -6.28 14.32
CA ALA A 659 5.09 -7.29 14.99
C ALA A 659 4.87 -7.35 16.52
N ASP A 660 4.86 -6.21 17.21
CA ASP A 660 4.64 -6.18 18.67
C ASP A 660 3.25 -6.65 19.06
N THR A 661 2.24 -6.26 18.28
CA THR A 661 0.85 -6.66 18.51
C THR A 661 0.67 -8.14 18.25
N LEU A 662 1.22 -8.65 17.15
CA LEU A 662 1.20 -10.07 16.81
C LEU A 662 1.90 -10.91 17.89
N ARG A 663 3.04 -10.44 18.40
CA ARG A 663 3.73 -11.05 19.52
C ARG A 663 2.85 -11.08 20.78
N ALA A 664 2.17 -9.99 21.10
CA ALA A 664 1.29 -9.92 22.27
C ALA A 664 0.05 -10.83 22.14
N LEU A 665 -0.54 -10.92 20.93
CA LEU A 665 -1.74 -11.71 20.68
C LEU A 665 -1.47 -13.22 20.59
N HIS A 666 -0.31 -13.63 20.06
CA HIS A 666 0.03 -15.04 19.83
C HIS A 666 1.03 -15.61 20.85
N GLY A 667 1.50 -14.81 21.82
CA GLY A 667 2.58 -15.21 22.74
C GLY A 667 3.97 -15.26 22.08
N GLY A 668 4.08 -14.88 20.81
CA GLY A 668 5.31 -14.88 20.04
C GLY A 668 5.07 -14.43 18.59
N TYR A 669 6.12 -13.92 17.94
CA TYR A 669 6.11 -13.67 16.49
C TYR A 669 7.48 -14.07 15.90
N PRO A 670 7.62 -15.32 15.42
CA PRO A 670 8.86 -15.89 14.89
C PRO A 670 9.63 -15.01 13.91
N ALA A 671 8.92 -14.42 12.94
CA ALA A 671 9.54 -13.74 11.81
C ALA A 671 10.35 -12.51 12.23
N ALA A 672 9.84 -11.68 13.15
CA ALA A 672 10.57 -10.51 13.65
C ALA A 672 11.78 -10.91 14.53
N ARG A 673 11.64 -11.97 15.34
CA ARG A 673 12.74 -12.49 16.16
C ARG A 673 13.87 -13.05 15.29
N ALA A 674 13.54 -13.86 14.28
CA ALA A 674 14.52 -14.45 13.38
C ALA A 674 15.23 -13.37 12.54
N TYR A 675 14.51 -12.35 12.10
CA TYR A 675 15.11 -11.22 11.37
C TYR A 675 16.08 -10.40 12.23
N ARG A 676 15.71 -10.10 13.49
CA ARG A 676 16.64 -9.47 14.45
C ARG A 676 17.90 -10.31 14.68
N ALA A 677 17.75 -11.62 14.84
CA ALA A 677 18.89 -12.53 14.99
C ALA A 677 19.78 -12.54 13.73
N PHE A 678 19.19 -12.43 12.54
CA PHE A 678 19.91 -12.33 11.27
C PHE A 678 20.76 -11.05 11.21
N LEU A 679 20.19 -9.89 11.53
CA LEU A 679 20.95 -8.63 11.57
C LEU A 679 22.12 -8.71 12.56
N ALA A 680 21.88 -9.19 13.78
CA ALA A 680 22.94 -9.36 14.78
C ALA A 680 24.03 -10.37 14.35
N ALA A 681 23.67 -11.42 13.59
CA ALA A 681 24.64 -12.35 13.02
C ALA A 681 25.48 -11.70 11.90
N VAL A 682 24.89 -10.81 11.09
CA VAL A 682 25.64 -10.04 10.07
C VAL A 682 26.60 -9.05 10.73
N GLU A 683 26.19 -8.35 11.79
CA GLU A 683 27.09 -7.46 12.55
C GLU A 683 28.35 -8.18 13.05
N ARG A 684 28.16 -9.37 13.63
CA ARG A 684 29.27 -10.22 14.10
C ARG A 684 30.16 -10.71 12.95
N ALA A 685 29.57 -11.14 11.84
CA ALA A 685 30.30 -11.74 10.73
C ALA A 685 31.10 -10.70 9.92
N ALA A 686 30.54 -9.52 9.69
CA ALA A 686 31.15 -8.48 8.84
C ALA A 686 31.80 -7.33 9.61
N ARG A 687 31.78 -7.35 10.96
CA ARG A 687 32.30 -6.26 11.82
C ARG A 687 31.73 -4.89 11.46
N VAL A 688 30.43 -4.85 11.27
CA VAL A 688 29.64 -3.63 10.96
C VAL A 688 28.59 -3.41 12.04
N ARG A 689 28.02 -2.21 12.09
CA ARG A 689 26.86 -1.90 12.95
C ARG A 689 25.66 -1.47 12.14
N PHE A 690 24.49 -2.06 12.38
CA PHE A 690 23.25 -1.56 11.82
C PHE A 690 22.71 -0.39 12.63
N VAL A 691 22.28 0.66 11.92
CA VAL A 691 21.69 1.85 12.52
C VAL A 691 20.31 2.09 11.91
N GLU A 692 19.27 1.98 12.71
CA GLU A 692 17.88 2.23 12.28
C GLU A 692 17.63 3.74 12.11
N VAL A 693 17.16 4.17 10.94
CA VAL A 693 16.85 5.58 10.68
C VAL A 693 15.42 5.89 11.12
N LEU A 694 15.27 6.77 12.11
CA LEU A 694 13.96 7.22 12.61
C LEU A 694 13.62 8.57 11.98
N VAL A 695 12.45 8.65 11.33
CA VAL A 695 12.00 9.87 10.65
C VAL A 695 10.69 10.39 11.25
N PRO A 696 10.61 11.69 11.63
CA PRO A 696 9.42 12.29 12.21
C PRO A 696 8.16 12.15 11.36
N PRO A 697 6.99 11.92 11.99
CA PRO A 697 5.71 11.79 11.29
C PRO A 697 5.11 13.17 10.94
N LEU A 698 5.64 13.86 9.93
CA LEU A 698 5.25 15.25 9.57
C LEU A 698 3.83 15.41 8.98
N ASP A 699 3.11 14.32 8.70
CA ASP A 699 1.71 14.34 8.31
C ASP A 699 0.84 13.40 9.17
N GLY A 700 -0.43 13.76 9.35
CA GLY A 700 -1.38 13.00 10.15
C GLY A 700 -1.90 11.72 9.49
N ARG A 701 -1.69 11.53 8.20
CA ARG A 701 -2.29 10.43 7.43
C ARG A 701 -1.43 9.19 7.53
N ALA A 702 -2.00 8.10 8.04
CA ALA A 702 -1.27 6.86 8.29
C ALA A 702 0.00 7.09 9.13
N ALA A 703 -0.06 8.05 10.07
CA ALA A 703 1.11 8.50 10.82
C ALA A 703 1.82 7.35 11.54
N ASN A 704 1.03 6.40 12.03
CA ASN A 704 1.48 5.21 12.77
C ASN A 704 2.19 4.15 11.91
N ALA A 705 2.27 4.33 10.58
CA ALA A 705 3.08 3.49 9.71
C ALA A 705 4.60 3.60 9.96
N VAL A 706 5.03 4.55 10.81
CA VAL A 706 6.40 4.62 11.32
C VAL A 706 6.66 3.65 12.48
N ARG A 707 5.65 3.09 13.13
CA ARG A 707 5.88 2.18 14.27
C ARG A 707 6.52 0.87 13.81
N ARG A 708 7.40 0.31 14.65
CA ARG A 708 8.20 -0.90 14.36
C ARG A 708 8.78 -1.47 15.66
N PRO A 709 9.13 -2.77 15.73
CA PRO A 709 9.85 -3.33 16.87
C PRO A 709 11.31 -2.86 16.88
N VAL A 710 11.99 -3.04 18.01
CA VAL A 710 13.44 -2.83 18.10
C VAL A 710 14.17 -3.98 17.40
N THR A 711 14.71 -3.71 16.21
CA THR A 711 15.45 -4.65 15.34
C THR A 711 16.97 -4.52 15.47
N THR A 712 17.47 -3.32 15.75
CA THR A 712 18.90 -2.98 15.86
C THR A 712 19.24 -2.46 17.25
N SER A 713 20.52 -2.50 17.62
CA SER A 713 21.01 -1.94 18.90
C SER A 713 21.18 -0.41 18.86
N TRP A 714 21.27 0.16 17.66
CA TRP A 714 21.48 1.59 17.41
C TRP A 714 20.40 2.18 16.50
N CYS A 715 20.08 3.45 16.71
CA CYS A 715 19.19 4.23 15.87
C CYS A 715 19.72 5.65 15.65
N THR A 716 19.26 6.34 14.62
CA THR A 716 19.62 7.75 14.31
C THR A 716 18.41 8.51 13.78
N GLY A 717 18.55 9.81 13.50
CA GLY A 717 17.45 10.66 13.06
C GLY A 717 16.70 11.25 14.24
N ASP A 718 15.42 10.91 14.39
CA ASP A 718 14.60 11.40 15.50
C ASP A 718 14.96 10.75 16.85
N PRO A 719 15.44 11.52 17.86
CA PRO A 719 15.78 10.97 19.18
C PRO A 719 14.56 10.56 20.02
N ASN A 720 13.33 10.88 19.61
CA ASN A 720 12.10 10.46 20.28
C ASN A 720 11.75 8.99 19.98
N THR A 721 12.59 8.08 20.49
CA THR A 721 12.46 6.64 20.25
C THR A 721 11.12 6.06 20.72
N GLY A 722 10.51 6.65 21.74
CA GLY A 722 9.20 6.26 22.28
C GLY A 722 8.05 6.33 21.26
N LEU A 723 8.09 7.29 20.32
CA LEU A 723 7.07 7.39 19.27
C LEU A 723 7.04 6.18 18.34
N TYR A 724 8.19 5.54 18.13
CA TYR A 724 8.36 4.46 17.15
C TYR A 724 8.23 3.08 17.78
N TYR A 725 8.91 2.87 18.92
CA TYR A 725 9.00 1.58 19.59
C TYR A 725 7.99 1.41 20.73
N GLY A 726 7.28 2.48 21.11
CA GLY A 726 6.45 2.48 22.31
C GLY A 726 7.28 2.40 23.59
N ARG A 727 6.68 1.88 24.66
CA ARG A 727 7.40 1.63 25.93
C ARG A 727 8.17 0.32 25.82
N THR A 728 9.50 0.42 25.68
CA THR A 728 10.41 -0.73 25.66
C THR A 728 11.39 -0.65 26.84
N PRO A 729 11.66 -1.76 27.55
CA PRO A 729 12.61 -1.78 28.66
C PRO A 729 14.06 -1.55 28.20
N HIS A 730 14.36 -1.86 26.94
CA HIS A 730 15.69 -1.70 26.35
C HIS A 730 15.56 -0.94 25.02
N PRO A 731 15.46 0.41 25.06
CA PRO A 731 15.48 1.21 23.84
C PRO A 731 16.85 1.13 23.16
N PRO A 732 16.90 1.23 21.81
CA PRO A 732 18.18 1.30 21.12
C PRO A 732 18.93 2.59 21.48
N ARG A 733 20.26 2.53 21.41
CA ARG A 733 21.12 3.69 21.64
C ARG A 733 20.96 4.67 20.47
N HIS A 734 20.84 5.96 20.77
CA HIS A 734 20.73 6.99 19.75
C HIS A 734 22.12 7.44 19.30
N LEU A 735 22.36 7.42 18.00
CA LEU A 735 23.54 7.94 17.32
C LEU A 735 23.16 9.27 16.65
N PRO A 736 23.72 10.40 17.09
CA PRO A 736 23.46 11.70 16.49
C PRO A 736 23.87 11.76 15.02
N LEU A 737 23.07 12.47 14.22
CA LEU A 737 23.36 12.60 12.78
C LEU A 737 24.66 13.35 12.51
N ASP A 738 25.06 14.30 13.35
CA ASP A 738 26.30 15.08 13.16
C ASP A 738 27.56 14.19 13.28
N ARG A 739 27.50 13.13 14.09
CA ARG A 739 28.54 12.11 14.27
C ARG A 739 28.61 11.08 13.14
N ILE A 740 27.65 11.08 12.21
CA ILE A 740 27.66 10.20 11.04
C ILE A 740 28.32 10.92 9.88
N THR A 741 29.40 10.35 9.36
CA THR A 741 30.09 10.83 8.17
C THR A 741 29.76 9.95 6.97
N LEU A 742 29.71 10.57 5.79
CA LEU A 742 29.64 9.91 4.49
C LEU A 742 30.91 10.19 3.71
N ARG A 743 31.43 9.17 3.05
CA ARG A 743 32.46 9.29 2.02
C ARG A 743 32.12 8.42 0.82
N ARG A 744 32.70 8.75 -0.33
CA ARG A 744 32.57 7.98 -1.57
C ARG A 744 33.76 7.04 -1.72
N GLN A 745 33.47 5.75 -1.92
CA GLN A 745 34.46 4.74 -2.26
C GLN A 745 34.03 4.06 -3.57
N GLY A 746 34.75 4.37 -4.65
CA GLY A 746 34.34 4.00 -6.01
C GLY A 746 32.94 4.52 -6.34
N GLY A 747 32.04 3.62 -6.74
CA GLY A 747 30.64 3.93 -7.06
C GLY A 747 29.68 3.93 -5.86
N THR A 748 30.18 3.77 -4.64
CA THR A 748 29.36 3.54 -3.44
C THR A 748 29.57 4.62 -2.38
N LEU A 749 28.55 4.83 -1.54
CA LEU A 749 28.68 5.61 -0.32
C LEU A 749 29.02 4.68 0.84
N VAL A 750 29.92 5.13 1.71
CA VAL A 750 30.25 4.47 2.97
C VAL A 750 29.87 5.41 4.10
N ALA A 751 29.11 4.91 5.06
CA ALA A 751 28.75 5.61 6.27
C ALA A 751 29.63 5.13 7.44
N GLU A 752 30.16 6.08 8.21
CA GLU A 752 31.03 5.81 9.35
C GLU A 752 30.57 6.60 10.58
N ALA A 753 30.83 6.03 11.76
CA ALA A 753 30.65 6.71 13.03
C ALA A 753 31.76 6.27 13.99
N ALA A 754 32.49 7.24 14.57
CA ALA A 754 33.67 6.99 15.40
C ALA A 754 34.71 6.06 14.73
N GLY A 755 34.88 6.17 13.41
CA GLY A 755 35.83 5.36 12.62
C GLY A 755 35.34 3.95 12.29
N GLU A 756 34.14 3.54 12.75
CA GLU A 756 33.55 2.25 12.41
C GLU A 756 32.52 2.36 11.28
N ARG A 757 32.49 1.38 10.39
CA ARG A 757 31.49 1.29 9.33
C ARG A 757 30.11 1.00 9.91
N ILE A 758 29.15 1.84 9.54
CA ILE A 758 27.74 1.64 9.87
C ILE A 758 26.92 1.34 8.60
N LEU A 759 25.85 0.58 8.77
CA LEU A 759 24.91 0.23 7.71
C LEU A 759 23.51 0.76 8.09
N PRO A 760 23.08 1.88 7.50
CA PRO A 760 21.75 2.41 7.76
C PRO A 760 20.65 1.49 7.24
N VAL A 761 19.57 1.34 8.02
CA VAL A 761 18.38 0.55 7.67
C VAL A 761 17.10 1.33 7.98
N TYR A 762 16.01 0.98 7.30
CA TYR A 762 14.71 1.63 7.46
C TYR A 762 13.56 0.63 7.34
N HIS A 763 12.99 0.23 8.48
CA HIS A 763 11.91 -0.75 8.59
C HIS A 763 10.54 -0.08 8.78
N ALA A 764 10.16 0.76 7.82
CA ALA A 764 8.82 1.36 7.78
C ALA A 764 8.34 1.53 6.33
N THR A 765 7.04 1.48 6.13
CA THR A 765 6.43 1.64 4.79
C THR A 765 6.16 3.10 4.43
N ARG A 766 6.46 4.04 5.32
CA ARG A 766 6.13 5.46 5.15
C ARG A 766 7.19 6.11 4.26
N ALA A 767 6.73 6.90 3.28
CA ALA A 767 7.62 7.81 2.59
C ALA A 767 7.84 9.05 3.49
N PRO A 768 9.08 9.39 3.85
CA PRO A 768 9.38 10.60 4.61
C PRO A 768 9.05 11.87 3.82
N ALA A 769 8.73 12.97 4.51
CA ALA A 769 8.58 14.29 3.90
C ALA A 769 9.93 15.04 3.88
N PRO A 770 10.14 16.01 2.96
CA PRO A 770 11.37 16.80 2.92
C PRO A 770 11.67 17.53 4.23
N PRO A 771 12.96 17.69 4.58
CA PRO A 771 14.16 17.18 3.90
C PRO A 771 14.53 15.74 4.29
N TYR A 772 13.72 15.05 5.11
CA TYR A 772 14.02 13.70 5.59
C TYR A 772 13.99 12.65 4.47
N ASP A 773 13.32 12.91 3.35
CA ASP A 773 13.36 12.04 2.17
C ASP A 773 14.73 12.01 1.51
N ARG A 774 15.43 13.14 1.48
CA ARG A 774 16.81 13.26 1.00
C ARG A 774 17.78 12.61 1.99
N LEU A 775 17.64 12.91 3.29
CA LEU A 775 18.42 12.25 4.35
C LEU A 775 18.32 10.72 4.25
N LEU A 776 17.09 10.19 4.17
CA LEU A 776 16.85 8.76 4.10
C LEU A 776 17.50 8.15 2.85
N ARG A 777 17.36 8.79 1.68
CA ARG A 777 18.01 8.31 0.45
C ARG A 777 19.54 8.31 0.55
N LEU A 778 20.15 9.36 1.12
CA LEU A 778 21.60 9.42 1.33
C LEU A 778 22.10 8.31 2.24
N LEU A 779 21.48 8.15 3.42
CA LEU A 779 21.88 7.13 4.39
C LEU A 779 21.66 5.71 3.85
N LEU A 780 20.50 5.43 3.22
CA LEU A 780 20.25 4.13 2.60
C LEU A 780 21.16 3.85 1.40
N GLY A 781 21.72 4.88 0.77
CA GLY A 781 22.77 4.74 -0.25
C GLY A 781 24.07 4.14 0.28
N ALA A 782 24.31 4.23 1.60
CA ALA A 782 25.42 3.60 2.31
C ALA A 782 25.01 2.31 3.07
N GLY A 783 23.77 1.86 2.90
CA GLY A 783 23.25 0.64 3.50
C GLY A 783 23.86 -0.63 2.91
N HIS A 784 23.41 -1.78 3.40
CA HIS A 784 23.85 -3.06 2.85
C HIS A 784 23.36 -3.20 1.39
N PRO A 785 24.22 -3.51 0.40
CA PRO A 785 23.80 -3.62 -1.01
C PRO A 785 22.68 -4.64 -1.21
N ALA A 786 22.71 -5.71 -0.41
CA ALA A 786 21.66 -6.73 -0.47
C ALA A 786 20.33 -6.37 0.19
N ALA A 787 20.27 -5.29 0.97
CA ALA A 787 19.05 -4.80 1.60
C ALA A 787 18.26 -3.84 0.71
N SER A 788 18.68 -3.62 -0.55
CA SER A 788 18.01 -2.73 -1.49
C SER A 788 16.88 -3.31 -2.39
N PRO A 789 16.50 -4.61 -2.40
CA PRO A 789 15.65 -5.11 -3.48
C PRO A 789 14.18 -4.70 -3.30
N LEU A 790 13.74 -3.79 -4.17
CA LEU A 790 12.35 -3.57 -4.54
C LEU A 790 12.13 -4.11 -5.97
N LEU A 791 11.70 -5.36 -6.09
CA LEU A 791 11.32 -5.94 -7.39
C LEU A 791 9.86 -5.59 -7.68
N ARG A 792 9.63 -4.93 -8.81
CA ARG A 792 8.30 -4.68 -9.37
C ARG A 792 8.33 -4.83 -10.88
N LEU A 793 7.40 -5.62 -11.41
CA LEU A 793 7.27 -5.94 -12.84
C LEU A 793 5.91 -5.51 -13.40
N ASP A 794 5.16 -4.66 -12.68
CA ASP A 794 3.90 -4.10 -13.16
C ASP A 794 4.11 -3.07 -14.29
N GLY A 795 3.07 -2.84 -15.08
CA GLY A 795 3.08 -1.82 -16.13
C GLY A 795 3.80 -2.25 -17.41
N LEU A 796 3.66 -3.51 -17.82
CA LEU A 796 4.16 -4.02 -19.11
C LEU A 796 3.67 -3.19 -20.31
N ALA A 797 2.44 -2.66 -20.26
CA ALA A 797 1.85 -1.83 -21.32
C ALA A 797 2.77 -0.67 -21.75
N HIS A 798 3.63 -0.15 -20.87
CA HIS A 798 4.54 0.96 -21.19
C HIS A 798 5.61 0.61 -22.22
N ALA A 799 6.00 -0.67 -22.32
CA ALA A 799 6.89 -1.15 -23.36
C ALA A 799 6.22 -1.19 -24.74
N PHE A 800 4.88 -1.19 -24.79
CA PHE A 800 4.07 -1.30 -26.00
C PHE A 800 3.06 -0.15 -26.08
N PRO A 801 3.51 1.09 -26.39
CA PRO A 801 2.63 2.27 -26.42
C PRO A 801 1.49 2.13 -27.42
N ASP A 802 1.73 1.47 -28.56
CA ASP A 802 0.76 1.32 -29.65
C ASP A 802 -0.18 0.11 -29.47
N ALA A 803 0.09 -0.76 -28.49
CA ALA A 803 -0.72 -1.94 -28.25
C ALA A 803 -1.96 -1.59 -27.42
N VAL A 804 -3.14 -1.86 -27.99
CA VAL A 804 -4.44 -1.70 -27.29
C VAL A 804 -4.54 -2.65 -26.09
N ARG A 805 -3.94 -3.84 -26.18
CA ARG A 805 -3.92 -4.86 -25.15
C ARG A 805 -2.53 -5.49 -25.05
N VAL A 806 -2.10 -5.75 -23.81
CA VAL A 806 -0.94 -6.61 -23.51
C VAL A 806 -1.40 -7.83 -22.72
N PRO A 807 -0.85 -9.02 -23.00
CA PRO A 807 -1.24 -10.28 -22.37
C PRO A 807 -0.79 -10.33 -20.91
N ARG A 808 -1.34 -11.28 -20.16
CA ARG A 808 -0.83 -11.63 -18.83
C ARG A 808 0.58 -12.20 -18.97
N LEU A 809 1.51 -11.74 -18.14
CA LEU A 809 2.88 -12.26 -18.11
C LEU A 809 3.10 -13.15 -16.88
N THR A 810 3.49 -14.39 -17.11
CA THR A 810 3.91 -15.34 -16.08
C THR A 810 5.39 -15.66 -16.17
N VAL A 811 5.95 -16.16 -15.05
CA VAL A 811 7.31 -16.68 -15.01
C VAL A 811 7.31 -18.15 -14.58
N GLY A 812 7.81 -19.01 -15.48
CA GLY A 812 7.88 -20.47 -15.31
C GLY A 812 6.58 -21.12 -14.87
N GLY A 813 5.43 -20.59 -15.31
CA GLY A 813 4.08 -21.01 -14.90
C GLY A 813 3.79 -20.90 -13.39
N ALA A 814 4.69 -20.30 -12.61
CA ALA A 814 4.63 -20.29 -11.15
C ALA A 814 3.95 -19.03 -10.61
N LEU A 815 4.33 -17.86 -11.13
CA LEU A 815 3.83 -16.56 -10.68
C LEU A 815 3.39 -15.69 -11.86
N VAL A 816 2.30 -14.96 -11.69
CA VAL A 816 1.93 -13.85 -12.56
C VAL A 816 2.72 -12.61 -12.11
N VAL A 817 3.51 -12.02 -13.00
CA VAL A 817 4.35 -10.85 -12.68
C VAL A 817 3.81 -9.54 -13.27
N SER A 818 2.97 -9.64 -14.31
CA SER A 818 2.17 -8.53 -14.83
C SER A 818 0.82 -9.07 -15.27
N PRO A 819 -0.30 -8.65 -14.65
CA PRO A 819 -1.63 -8.97 -15.17
C PRO A 819 -1.84 -8.38 -16.58
N ALA A 820 -2.80 -8.90 -17.32
CA ALA A 820 -3.21 -8.34 -18.61
C ALA A 820 -3.65 -6.87 -18.46
N GLN A 821 -3.32 -6.05 -19.46
CA GLN A 821 -3.61 -4.62 -19.42
C GLN A 821 -4.18 -4.12 -20.75
N TRP A 822 -5.08 -3.14 -20.68
CA TRP A 822 -5.69 -2.48 -21.82
C TRP A 822 -5.42 -0.98 -21.79
N ARG A 823 -5.21 -0.39 -22.96
CA ARG A 823 -5.19 1.05 -23.19
C ARG A 823 -6.53 1.47 -23.78
N VAL A 824 -7.19 2.40 -23.11
CA VAL A 824 -8.44 2.98 -23.58
C VAL A 824 -8.23 4.49 -23.78
N PRO A 825 -8.26 4.96 -25.04
CA PRO A 825 -8.22 6.39 -25.32
C PRO A 825 -9.39 7.09 -24.65
N ARG A 826 -9.14 8.24 -24.01
CA ARG A 826 -10.21 9.03 -23.39
C ARG A 826 -11.26 9.47 -24.42
N ALA A 827 -10.84 9.70 -25.67
CA ALA A 827 -11.73 10.03 -26.78
C ALA A 827 -12.69 8.88 -27.16
N ALA A 828 -12.40 7.64 -26.75
CA ALA A 828 -13.31 6.51 -26.93
C ALA A 828 -14.40 6.46 -25.83
N LEU A 829 -14.34 7.33 -24.83
CA LEU A 829 -15.39 7.51 -23.84
C LEU A 829 -16.44 8.52 -24.33
N TRP A 830 -17.56 8.58 -23.62
CA TRP A 830 -18.65 9.52 -23.85
C TRP A 830 -18.28 10.96 -23.46
N ARG A 831 -19.04 11.93 -23.98
CA ARG A 831 -18.97 13.33 -23.53
C ARG A 831 -19.66 13.50 -22.19
N HIS A 832 -19.14 14.40 -21.36
CA HIS A 832 -19.73 14.64 -20.03
C HIS A 832 -21.20 15.10 -20.10
N SER A 833 -21.59 15.83 -21.15
CA SER A 833 -22.95 16.33 -21.36
C SER A 833 -23.96 15.29 -21.85
N GLU A 834 -23.51 14.08 -22.20
CA GLU A 834 -24.42 13.02 -22.67
C GLU A 834 -25.34 12.50 -21.55
N PRO A 835 -26.54 12.02 -21.89
CA PRO A 835 -27.43 11.39 -20.92
C PRO A 835 -26.84 10.07 -20.41
N GLU A 836 -27.15 9.67 -19.18
CA GLU A 836 -26.52 8.48 -18.57
C GLU A 836 -26.76 7.19 -19.37
N ALA A 837 -27.95 7.02 -19.96
CA ALA A 837 -28.23 5.86 -20.82
C ALA A 837 -27.26 5.75 -22.00
N ALA A 838 -26.95 6.87 -22.66
CA ALA A 838 -25.95 6.91 -23.73
C ALA A 838 -24.55 6.54 -23.19
N LYS A 839 -24.19 7.01 -22.00
CA LYS A 839 -22.93 6.65 -21.34
C LYS A 839 -22.83 5.15 -21.04
N VAL A 840 -23.92 4.53 -20.58
CA VAL A 840 -24.01 3.08 -20.33
C VAL A 840 -23.86 2.30 -21.63
N ALA A 841 -24.57 2.70 -22.69
CA ALA A 841 -24.46 2.07 -24.01
C ALA A 841 -23.04 2.21 -24.61
N ALA A 842 -22.41 3.37 -24.48
CA ALA A 842 -21.03 3.60 -24.89
C ALA A 842 -20.05 2.72 -24.10
N LEU A 843 -20.25 2.58 -22.78
CA LEU A 843 -19.43 1.70 -21.95
C LEU A 843 -19.59 0.22 -22.34
N ALA A 844 -20.82 -0.23 -22.60
CA ALA A 844 -21.10 -1.59 -23.02
C ALA A 844 -20.46 -1.90 -24.40
N ALA A 845 -20.60 -0.98 -25.36
CA ALA A 845 -19.92 -1.05 -26.65
C ALA A 845 -18.39 -1.10 -26.52
N LEU A 846 -17.80 -0.25 -25.67
CA LEU A 846 -16.36 -0.22 -25.40
C LEU A 846 -15.87 -1.55 -24.81
N ARG A 847 -16.62 -2.13 -23.85
CA ARG A 847 -16.24 -3.42 -23.25
C ARG A 847 -16.17 -4.53 -24.29
N ARG A 848 -17.14 -4.60 -25.20
CA ARG A 848 -17.14 -5.58 -26.27
C ARG A 848 -16.00 -5.34 -27.27
N SER A 849 -15.86 -4.10 -27.75
CA SER A 849 -14.88 -3.79 -28.81
C SER A 849 -13.43 -3.96 -28.35
N ALA A 850 -13.14 -3.66 -27.08
CA ALA A 850 -11.81 -3.83 -26.48
C ALA A 850 -11.64 -5.14 -25.69
N ALA A 851 -12.65 -6.03 -25.70
CA ALA A 851 -12.68 -7.28 -24.92
C ALA A 851 -12.29 -7.05 -23.43
N LEU A 852 -12.86 -6.02 -22.81
CA LEU A 852 -12.56 -5.67 -21.42
C LEU A 852 -13.19 -6.68 -20.45
N PRO A 853 -12.45 -7.11 -19.41
CA PRO A 853 -13.04 -7.92 -18.35
C PRO A 853 -14.12 -7.13 -17.61
N ARG A 854 -15.06 -7.83 -16.96
CA ARG A 854 -16.06 -7.18 -16.10
C ARG A 854 -15.40 -6.38 -14.96
N PHE A 855 -14.36 -6.94 -14.36
CA PHE A 855 -13.68 -6.33 -13.22
C PHE A 855 -12.27 -5.92 -13.60
N GLY A 856 -11.90 -4.70 -13.23
CA GLY A 856 -10.54 -4.21 -13.47
C GLY A 856 -10.13 -3.10 -12.52
N PHE A 857 -8.83 -2.81 -12.53
CA PHE A 857 -8.22 -1.69 -11.83
C PHE A 857 -7.86 -0.61 -12.84
N VAL A 858 -8.48 0.56 -12.73
CA VAL A 858 -8.30 1.67 -13.68
C VAL A 858 -7.36 2.71 -13.10
N ARG A 859 -6.41 3.18 -13.91
CA ARG A 859 -5.48 4.27 -13.61
C ARG A 859 -5.68 5.38 -14.63
N ALA A 860 -5.72 6.62 -14.15
CA ALA A 860 -5.81 7.81 -15.00
C ALA A 860 -4.53 8.09 -15.82
N ARG A 861 -3.40 7.53 -15.37
CA ARG A 861 -2.08 7.62 -16.01
C ARG A 861 -1.11 6.59 -15.41
N PRO A 862 0.03 6.33 -16.08
CA PRO A 862 1.18 5.63 -15.51
C PRO A 862 1.51 6.06 -14.06
N GLY A 863 1.67 5.10 -13.15
CA GLY A 863 2.07 5.35 -11.75
C GLY A 863 1.00 5.99 -10.84
N ALA A 864 -0.18 6.33 -11.37
CA ALA A 864 -1.32 6.80 -10.55
C ALA A 864 -1.93 5.67 -9.72
N ALA A 865 -2.68 6.04 -8.68
CA ALA A 865 -3.41 5.08 -7.87
C ALA A 865 -4.45 4.33 -8.72
N ALA A 866 -4.49 3.02 -8.58
CA ALA A 866 -5.52 2.18 -9.18
C ALA A 866 -6.83 2.32 -8.42
N VAL A 867 -7.94 2.37 -9.16
CA VAL A 867 -9.30 2.35 -8.61
C VAL A 867 -10.02 1.11 -9.14
N PRO A 868 -10.62 0.28 -8.28
CA PRO A 868 -11.41 -0.86 -8.74
C PRO A 868 -12.68 -0.40 -9.45
N VAL A 869 -13.02 -1.05 -10.56
CA VAL A 869 -14.20 -0.79 -11.38
C VAL A 869 -14.89 -2.11 -11.72
N ASP A 870 -16.19 -2.19 -11.48
CA ASP A 870 -17.09 -3.19 -12.07
C ASP A 870 -17.72 -2.54 -13.30
N PHE A 871 -17.23 -2.88 -14.49
CA PHE A 871 -17.71 -2.33 -15.76
C PHE A 871 -19.14 -2.77 -16.12
N ALA A 872 -19.76 -3.62 -15.30
CA ALA A 872 -21.18 -3.94 -15.38
C ALA A 872 -22.00 -3.26 -14.26
N ALA A 873 -21.47 -2.24 -13.58
CA ALA A 873 -22.18 -1.47 -12.55
C ALA A 873 -22.34 -0.01 -12.96
N LEU A 874 -23.52 0.58 -12.75
CA LEU A 874 -23.80 1.97 -13.10
C LEU A 874 -22.82 2.99 -12.46
N PRO A 875 -22.37 2.83 -11.20
CA PRO A 875 -21.36 3.71 -10.60
C PRO A 875 -19.99 3.73 -11.31
N ALA A 876 -19.71 2.79 -12.24
CA ALA A 876 -18.50 2.79 -13.05
C ALA A 876 -18.40 4.05 -13.92
N VAL A 877 -19.52 4.49 -14.52
CA VAL A 877 -19.59 5.71 -15.36
C VAL A 877 -19.04 6.91 -14.59
N GLN A 878 -19.59 7.17 -13.41
CA GLN A 878 -19.16 8.29 -12.57
C GLN A 878 -17.71 8.15 -12.05
N THR A 879 -17.26 6.91 -11.85
CA THR A 879 -15.89 6.63 -11.39
C THR A 879 -14.89 6.96 -12.49
N LEU A 880 -15.18 6.60 -13.74
CA LEU A 880 -14.36 6.92 -14.91
C LEU A 880 -14.35 8.42 -15.18
N GLU A 881 -15.50 9.10 -15.13
CA GLU A 881 -15.57 10.56 -15.29
C GLU A 881 -14.72 11.31 -14.27
N ARG A 882 -14.79 10.92 -12.99
CA ARG A 882 -13.95 11.52 -11.93
C ARG A 882 -12.47 11.25 -12.13
N LEU A 883 -12.10 10.06 -12.59
CA LEU A 883 -10.71 9.72 -12.89
C LEU A 883 -10.15 10.61 -14.00
N CYS A 884 -10.94 10.84 -15.06
CA CYS A 884 -10.58 11.76 -16.13
C CYS A 884 -10.47 13.20 -15.62
N ALA A 885 -11.44 13.67 -14.83
CA ALA A 885 -11.44 15.03 -14.28
C ALA A 885 -10.33 15.32 -13.26
N SER A 886 -9.77 14.28 -12.61
CA SER A 886 -8.69 14.43 -11.62
C SER A 886 -7.29 14.41 -12.24
N ALA A 887 -7.19 14.36 -13.56
CA ALA A 887 -5.92 14.35 -14.27
C ALA A 887 -5.31 15.78 -14.30
N PRO A 888 -3.98 15.94 -14.13
CA PRO A 888 -3.35 17.26 -14.20
C PRO A 888 -3.51 17.89 -15.59
N ALA A 889 -3.53 19.23 -15.66
CA ALA A 889 -3.62 19.97 -16.92
C ALA A 889 -2.52 19.52 -17.90
N GLY A 890 -2.91 19.19 -19.14
CA GLY A 890 -2.03 18.59 -20.16
C GLY A 890 -2.02 17.04 -20.20
N ALA A 891 -2.61 16.37 -19.21
CA ALA A 891 -2.84 14.92 -19.23
C ALA A 891 -4.15 14.50 -19.94
N ASP A 892 -4.90 15.46 -20.49
CA ASP A 892 -6.16 15.22 -21.22
C ASP A 892 -5.97 14.35 -22.46
N ALA A 893 -4.74 14.25 -22.97
CA ALA A 893 -4.37 13.38 -24.09
C ALA A 893 -3.94 11.96 -23.67
N ALA A 894 -3.79 11.64 -22.37
CA ALA A 894 -3.27 10.35 -21.93
C ALA A 894 -4.37 9.28 -21.78
N ASP A 895 -4.15 8.11 -22.36
CA ASP A 895 -5.03 6.94 -22.25
C ASP A 895 -5.29 6.52 -20.80
N LEU A 896 -6.49 5.98 -20.56
CA LEU A 896 -6.75 5.21 -19.35
C LEU A 896 -6.05 3.85 -19.47
N LEU A 897 -5.41 3.43 -18.37
CA LEU A 897 -4.84 2.10 -18.24
C LEU A 897 -5.77 1.24 -17.39
N ILE A 898 -6.20 0.11 -17.93
CA ILE A 898 -7.02 -0.87 -17.25
C ILE A 898 -6.16 -2.11 -17.02
N GLU A 899 -6.06 -2.59 -15.79
CA GLU A 899 -5.43 -3.85 -15.42
C GLU A 899 -6.53 -4.85 -15.03
N GLU A 900 -6.42 -6.11 -15.44
CA GLU A 900 -7.39 -7.13 -15.02
C GLU A 900 -7.43 -7.28 -13.50
N ALA A 901 -8.61 -7.52 -12.93
CA ALA A 901 -8.72 -7.89 -11.53
C ALA A 901 -8.34 -9.37 -11.36
N LEU A 902 -7.22 -9.64 -10.67
CA LEU A 902 -6.67 -10.98 -10.52
C LEU A 902 -6.22 -11.25 -9.06
N PRO A 903 -6.88 -12.17 -8.31
CA PRO A 903 -8.05 -12.95 -8.71
C PRO A 903 -9.27 -12.07 -9.01
N SER A 904 -10.10 -12.52 -9.94
CA SER A 904 -11.35 -11.84 -10.26
C SER A 904 -12.33 -11.99 -9.09
N PRO A 905 -13.12 -10.97 -8.74
CA PRO A 905 -14.22 -11.10 -7.78
C PRO A 905 -15.19 -12.26 -8.07
N GLY A 906 -15.32 -12.68 -9.33
CA GLY A 906 -16.12 -13.84 -9.75
C GLY A 906 -15.42 -15.20 -9.55
N GLN A 907 -14.15 -15.21 -9.18
CA GLN A 907 -13.36 -16.40 -8.86
C GLN A 907 -12.99 -16.31 -7.38
N PRO A 908 -13.88 -16.77 -6.48
CA PRO A 908 -13.76 -16.47 -5.06
C PRO A 908 -12.44 -17.01 -4.49
N PRO A 909 -11.69 -16.20 -3.74
CA PRO A 909 -10.47 -16.64 -3.06
C PRO A 909 -10.79 -17.76 -2.05
N PRO A 910 -9.79 -18.55 -1.64
CA PRO A 910 -10.00 -19.71 -0.75
C PRO A 910 -10.42 -19.31 0.68
N LEU A 911 -10.22 -18.05 1.07
CA LEU A 911 -10.46 -17.57 2.44
C LEU A 911 -11.93 -17.21 2.67
N ARG A 912 -12.54 -17.85 3.68
CA ARG A 912 -13.96 -17.72 4.05
C ARG A 912 -14.11 -17.09 5.42
N ASP A 913 -15.15 -16.28 5.59
CA ASP A 913 -15.43 -15.60 6.86
C ASP A 913 -16.84 -15.89 7.38
N ALA A 914 -16.92 -16.45 8.58
CA ALA A 914 -18.18 -16.69 9.27
C ALA A 914 -18.91 -15.39 9.69
N LEU A 915 -18.21 -14.25 9.80
CA LEU A 915 -18.85 -12.93 10.03
C LEU A 915 -19.71 -12.48 8.85
N HIS A 916 -19.51 -13.09 7.67
CA HIS A 916 -20.20 -12.75 6.43
C HIS A 916 -20.84 -14.00 5.83
N ASP A 917 -21.46 -14.84 6.66
CA ASP A 917 -22.19 -16.05 6.24
C ASP A 917 -21.35 -17.02 5.36
N GLY A 918 -20.03 -17.07 5.59
CA GLY A 918 -19.11 -17.90 4.81
C GLY A 918 -18.72 -17.30 3.46
N ALA A 919 -18.98 -16.02 3.21
CA ALA A 919 -18.53 -15.35 2.00
C ALA A 919 -17.00 -15.32 1.87
N ALA A 920 -16.52 -15.25 0.63
CA ALA A 920 -15.10 -15.20 0.32
C ALA A 920 -14.54 -13.78 0.50
N LEU A 921 -13.34 -13.68 1.09
CA LEU A 921 -12.63 -12.43 1.28
C LEU A 921 -11.36 -12.36 0.45
N THR A 922 -11.16 -11.23 -0.21
CA THR A 922 -9.90 -10.90 -0.88
C THR A 922 -8.75 -10.92 0.12
N ALA A 923 -7.65 -11.58 -0.22
CA ALA A 923 -6.47 -11.66 0.64
C ALA A 923 -5.18 -11.49 -0.15
N GLN A 924 -4.17 -10.96 0.52
CA GLN A 924 -2.77 -10.94 0.13
C GLN A 924 -1.95 -11.70 1.18
N LEU A 925 -0.95 -12.43 0.73
CA LEU A 925 0.01 -13.13 1.58
C LEU A 925 1.37 -12.41 1.49
N VAL A 926 1.98 -12.13 2.64
CA VAL A 926 3.39 -11.74 2.73
C VAL A 926 4.18 -12.98 3.13
N LEU A 927 4.88 -13.58 2.17
CA LEU A 927 5.73 -14.75 2.38
C LEU A 927 7.19 -14.32 2.45
N ARG A 928 7.87 -14.64 3.56
CA ARG A 928 9.30 -14.35 3.73
C ARG A 928 10.15 -15.45 3.13
N LEU A 929 11.09 -15.07 2.26
CA LEU A 929 12.05 -15.95 1.61
C LEU A 929 13.49 -15.57 1.96
N PRO A 930 14.42 -16.55 2.00
CA PRO A 930 14.16 -17.98 1.94
C PRO A 930 13.52 -18.47 3.24
N TYR A 931 12.60 -19.42 3.13
CA TYR A 931 11.84 -19.93 4.27
C TYR A 931 12.55 -21.08 5.01
N ASP A 932 13.57 -21.67 4.40
CA ASP A 932 14.28 -22.89 4.81
C ASP A 932 15.67 -22.62 5.43
N ARG A 933 16.05 -21.35 5.63
CA ARG A 933 17.40 -20.97 6.11
C ARG A 933 17.37 -20.34 7.48
N THR A 934 18.40 -20.66 8.26
CA THR A 934 18.62 -20.06 9.58
C THR A 934 19.23 -18.65 9.45
N PRO A 935 19.07 -17.81 10.47
CA PRO A 935 19.72 -16.50 10.55
C PRO A 935 21.22 -16.52 10.27
N ASP A 936 21.98 -17.42 10.90
CA ASP A 936 23.44 -17.48 10.72
C ASP A 936 23.87 -17.92 9.32
N GLN A 937 23.10 -18.81 8.67
CA GLN A 937 23.37 -19.23 7.28
C GLN A 937 23.23 -18.06 6.30
N LEU A 938 22.17 -17.25 6.46
CA LEU A 938 21.97 -16.07 5.63
C LEU A 938 22.98 -14.98 5.96
N ALA A 939 23.32 -14.80 7.24
CA ALA A 939 24.28 -13.80 7.66
C ALA A 939 25.66 -13.98 7.03
N ARG A 940 26.14 -15.23 6.92
CA ARG A 940 27.39 -15.54 6.20
C ARG A 940 27.36 -15.11 4.73
N ARG A 941 26.21 -15.29 4.06
CA ARG A 941 26.04 -14.87 2.65
C ARG A 941 25.99 -13.35 2.53
N ALA A 942 25.30 -12.67 3.44
CA ALA A 942 25.25 -11.21 3.47
C ALA A 942 26.65 -10.63 3.74
N ALA A 943 27.39 -11.16 4.72
CA ALA A 943 28.76 -10.73 5.00
C ALA A 943 29.69 -10.87 3.79
N ALA A 944 29.62 -12.00 3.06
CA ALA A 944 30.43 -12.21 1.85
C ALA A 944 30.13 -11.19 0.73
N VAL A 945 28.94 -10.56 0.71
CA VAL A 945 28.61 -9.49 -0.25
C VAL A 945 29.36 -8.19 0.09
N LEU A 946 29.71 -7.96 1.35
CA LEU A 946 30.48 -6.79 1.77
C LEU A 946 31.98 -6.96 1.52
N ASP A 947 32.50 -8.19 1.58
CA ASP A 947 33.92 -8.50 1.38
C ASP A 947 34.33 -8.60 -0.10
N GLY A 948 33.40 -8.98 -0.97
CA GLY A 948 33.63 -9.15 -2.42
C GLY A 948 33.18 -7.96 -3.28
N GLY A 949 33.00 -6.78 -2.67
CA GLY A 949 32.51 -5.55 -3.30
C GLY A 949 33.60 -4.54 -3.64
#